data_AF-A0A2D0RW73-F1
#
_entry.id   AF-A0A2D0RW73-F1
#
_cell.length_a   1.000
_cell.length_b   1.000
_cell.length_c   1.000
_cell.angle_alpha   90.00
_cell.angle_beta   90.00
_cell.angle_gamma   90.00
#
_symmetry.space_group_name_H-M   'P 1'
#
loop_
_entity.id
_entity.type
_entity.pdbx_description
1 polymer ?
#
loop_
_entity_poly.entity_id
_entity_poly.type
_entity_poly.pdbx_seq_one_letter_code
_entity_poly.pdbx_strand_id
1 'polypeptide(L)'
;MTEMTDSPACADSELAQCEAEVGNLLQIISELNVKMGALKIPRGRKDCETQNQACKPVSDLNSSPPAPQSSRVAHVGTASVESVTKQYSGEYEGGSGELWTKLQQVLSTLESSASRGRKLVAPHIHDDEKTQEEHITAARDTWVQATQVLEEMERELGISYLSALPTEERQKYQKEVVSLGKLNRDLSSSLQKRQEEQKKMEGAILEMEEEKRRLREKLDELKNKWLITASCSPPRSPSLSFSRIPSPCWASPTIPASPLFSRRMPISPPGSPSTPPRLSSASSVLETETERLQRSLERLKARNERLTAALERRKSESEQVSMALSRHEADCSALHMALTYCEECEEAYCDLLSLYEARKRQNAALAEPSTPEHTGNVNPANEESSCTTVATQNSLSSEEFEDKSGVIRQRITRLKQDRMAVCIPQQTRTGEGKLSPDTGTLAGARRLSFLSSNNPKEEKTALMYELVNVKEEISELRGLNRLKEKERRSLEFSLVAHRCQDSAAAAMAHSLRAELEDRRAEQQRIDEIRAKLESGAGIPGPRNHAIMRELQAILQSEQTLKRRVTSLRELLDTAMSDGATQRRVNKEEVARFLFCHNKAMSACRSARKKHHEQLWRIERQMTAMQERHESQLAELKTTLEALEWKKEETVL
;
A
#
# COMPACT_ATOMS: atom_id res chain seq x y z
N MET A 1 -48.39 28.62 -48.99
CA MET A 1 -47.58 28.90 -47.79
C MET A 1 -48.46 28.56 -46.60
N THR A 2 -48.20 27.41 -45.98
CA THR A 2 -48.93 26.94 -44.80
C THR A 2 -48.15 27.35 -43.56
N GLU A 3 -48.74 28.26 -42.79
CA GLU A 3 -48.32 28.61 -41.43
C GLU A 3 -48.49 27.39 -40.53
N MET A 4 -47.41 26.93 -39.93
CA MET A 4 -47.43 26.01 -38.79
C MET A 4 -47.34 26.85 -37.53
N THR A 5 -48.46 26.94 -36.83
CA THR A 5 -48.58 27.49 -35.49
C THR A 5 -48.05 26.46 -34.50
N ASP A 6 -46.80 26.60 -34.07
CA ASP A 6 -46.25 25.80 -32.97
C ASP A 6 -46.88 26.26 -31.65
N SER A 7 -47.44 25.28 -30.92
CA SER A 7 -48.29 25.48 -29.76
C SER A 7 -47.52 25.91 -28.50
N PRO A 8 -48.01 26.92 -27.76
CA PRO A 8 -47.44 27.32 -26.45
C PRO A 8 -47.60 26.25 -25.35
N ALA A 9 -48.41 25.22 -25.59
CA ALA A 9 -48.63 24.12 -24.65
C ALA A 9 -47.40 23.23 -24.40
N CYS A 10 -46.42 23.23 -25.31
CA CYS A 10 -45.20 22.41 -25.16
C CYS A 10 -44.21 23.06 -24.18
N ALA A 11 -44.06 24.38 -24.23
CA ALA A 11 -43.16 25.12 -23.35
C ALA A 11 -43.64 25.09 -21.89
N ASP A 12 -44.95 25.23 -21.65
CA ASP A 12 -45.52 25.15 -20.30
C ASP A 12 -45.38 23.75 -19.69
N SER A 13 -45.41 22.71 -20.53
CA SER A 13 -45.19 21.32 -20.10
C SER A 13 -43.74 21.04 -19.72
N GLU A 14 -42.79 21.61 -20.46
CA GLU A 14 -41.35 21.50 -20.16
C GLU A 14 -41.00 22.28 -18.89
N LEU A 15 -41.60 23.45 -18.69
CA LEU A 15 -41.40 24.26 -17.49
C LEU A 15 -41.96 23.56 -16.24
N ALA A 16 -43.15 22.95 -16.33
CA ALA A 16 -43.72 22.15 -15.26
C ALA A 16 -42.86 20.91 -14.93
N GLN A 17 -42.22 20.32 -15.94
CA GLN A 17 -41.31 19.20 -15.74
C GLN A 17 -40.00 19.63 -15.06
N CYS A 18 -39.42 20.77 -15.45
CA CYS A 18 -38.29 21.36 -14.75
C CYS A 18 -38.62 21.74 -13.30
N GLU A 19 -39.80 22.30 -13.03
CA GLU A 19 -40.26 22.60 -11.67
C GLU A 19 -40.40 21.32 -10.81
N ALA A 20 -40.92 20.23 -11.39
CA ALA A 20 -41.00 18.94 -10.72
C ALA A 20 -39.62 18.32 -10.43
N GLU A 21 -38.67 18.44 -11.36
CA GLU A 21 -37.30 17.98 -11.18
C GLU A 21 -36.54 18.79 -10.12
N VAL A 22 -36.73 20.11 -10.09
CA VAL A 22 -36.20 20.99 -9.04
C VAL A 22 -36.81 20.64 -7.68
N GLY A 23 -38.12 20.37 -7.61
CA GLY A 23 -38.78 19.90 -6.40
C GLY A 23 -38.19 18.58 -5.88
N ASN A 24 -37.96 17.62 -6.77
CA ASN A 24 -37.31 16.35 -6.43
C ASN A 24 -35.85 16.54 -5.96
N LEU A 25 -35.09 17.44 -6.58
CA LEU A 25 -33.73 17.77 -6.14
C LEU A 25 -33.73 18.40 -4.75
N LEU A 26 -34.64 19.34 -4.47
CA LEU A 26 -34.78 19.94 -3.15
C LEU A 26 -35.21 18.92 -2.08
N GLN A 27 -36.09 17.97 -2.42
CA GLN A 27 -36.45 16.84 -1.57
C GLN A 27 -35.22 15.98 -1.22
N ILE A 28 -34.41 15.62 -2.23
CA ILE A 28 -33.18 14.83 -2.05
C ILE A 28 -32.16 15.58 -1.19
N ILE A 29 -31.97 16.88 -1.44
CA ILE A 29 -31.08 17.74 -0.65
C ILE A 29 -31.57 17.82 0.80
N SER A 30 -32.89 17.94 1.03
CA SER A 30 -33.47 17.96 2.37
C SER A 30 -33.24 16.64 3.11
N GLU A 31 -33.43 15.49 2.46
CA GLU A 31 -33.14 14.17 3.03
C GLU A 31 -31.64 13.99 3.32
N LEU A 32 -30.77 14.45 2.43
CA LEU A 32 -29.33 14.43 2.62
C LEU A 32 -28.92 15.33 3.79
N ASN A 33 -29.52 16.52 3.93
CA ASN A 33 -29.26 17.40 5.07
C ASN A 33 -29.74 16.81 6.39
N VAL A 34 -30.87 16.09 6.41
CA VAL A 34 -31.32 15.34 7.60
C VAL A 34 -30.36 14.19 7.91
N LYS A 35 -29.93 13.43 6.90
CA LYS A 35 -28.96 12.33 7.05
C LYS A 35 -27.58 12.85 7.50
N MET A 36 -27.12 14.00 6.98
CA MET A 36 -25.89 14.66 7.41
C MET A 36 -26.01 15.29 8.80
N GLY A 37 -27.20 15.80 9.16
CA GLY A 37 -27.53 16.26 10.51
C GLY A 37 -27.49 15.12 11.52
N ALA A 38 -28.01 13.95 11.17
CA ALA A 38 -27.93 12.73 11.99
C ALA A 38 -26.50 12.18 12.13
N LEU A 39 -25.61 12.48 11.18
CA LEU A 39 -24.17 12.15 11.24
C LEU A 39 -23.35 13.19 12.02
N LYS A 40 -23.89 14.38 12.28
CA LYS A 40 -23.30 15.36 13.21
C LYS A 40 -23.73 15.03 14.64
N ILE A 41 -22.88 14.28 15.33
CA ILE A 41 -22.98 14.07 16.78
C ILE A 41 -23.06 15.44 17.50
N PRO A 42 -24.02 15.68 18.40
CA PRO A 42 -24.05 16.89 19.20
C PRO A 42 -22.78 17.00 20.05
N ARG A 43 -21.93 17.99 19.74
CA ARG A 43 -20.94 18.45 20.70
C ARG A 43 -21.67 19.18 21.82
N GLY A 44 -21.93 18.48 22.92
CA GLY A 44 -22.09 19.12 24.22
C GLY A 44 -23.25 18.62 25.09
N ARG A 45 -22.86 17.80 26.09
CA ARG A 45 -23.10 18.00 27.52
C ARG A 45 -24.56 17.92 28.05
N LYS A 46 -24.74 16.94 28.96
CA LYS A 46 -25.91 16.67 29.84
C LYS A 46 -27.10 16.06 29.09
N ASP A 47 -27.69 14.92 29.44
CA ASP A 47 -28.03 14.39 30.75
C ASP A 47 -27.91 12.85 30.80
N CYS A 48 -27.26 12.34 31.85
CA CYS A 48 -27.49 10.99 32.33
C CYS A 48 -28.61 11.09 33.36
N GLU A 49 -29.80 10.61 33.07
CA GLU A 49 -30.72 10.03 34.05
C GLU A 49 -31.96 9.49 33.35
N THR A 50 -32.51 8.41 33.91
CA THR A 50 -33.74 7.70 33.53
C THR A 50 -33.66 6.83 32.26
N GLN A 51 -33.40 5.52 32.45
CA GLN A 51 -34.47 4.52 32.32
C GLN A 51 -34.00 3.15 32.87
N ASN A 52 -34.13 2.99 34.18
CA ASN A 52 -34.33 1.67 34.79
C ASN A 52 -35.77 1.24 34.49
N GLN A 53 -36.01 0.21 33.69
CA GLN A 53 -37.01 -0.84 33.99
C GLN A 53 -37.13 -1.90 32.89
N ALA A 54 -37.20 -3.14 33.38
CA ALA A 54 -37.90 -4.29 32.83
C ALA A 54 -37.33 -4.97 31.57
N CYS A 55 -36.61 -6.08 31.78
CA CYS A 55 -37.21 -7.40 31.52
C CYS A 55 -36.41 -8.53 32.20
N LYS A 56 -37.16 -9.43 32.83
CA LYS A 56 -36.70 -10.62 33.57
C LYS A 56 -36.24 -11.75 32.63
N PRO A 57 -35.50 -12.75 33.16
CA PRO A 57 -34.78 -13.75 32.37
C PRO A 57 -35.68 -14.91 31.96
N VAL A 58 -35.39 -15.51 30.80
CA VAL A 58 -35.86 -16.85 30.46
C VAL A 58 -34.65 -17.66 30.02
N SER A 59 -34.36 -18.68 30.81
CA SER A 59 -33.35 -19.70 30.57
C SER A 59 -33.79 -20.67 29.47
N ASP A 60 -32.80 -21.43 29.01
CA ASP A 60 -32.89 -22.73 28.31
C ASP A 60 -32.89 -22.67 26.77
N LEU A 61 -31.73 -22.95 26.19
CA LEU A 61 -31.38 -24.31 25.73
C LEU A 61 -29.92 -24.32 25.20
N ASN A 62 -29.06 -25.05 25.93
CA ASN A 62 -27.72 -25.41 25.53
C ASN A 62 -27.73 -26.55 24.50
N SER A 63 -26.88 -26.47 23.47
CA SER A 63 -26.13 -27.64 22.96
C SER A 63 -25.00 -27.22 22.02
N SER A 64 -23.77 -27.28 22.52
CA SER A 64 -22.55 -27.53 21.72
C SER A 64 -21.43 -28.07 22.62
N PRO A 65 -20.46 -28.81 22.07
CA PRO A 65 -19.76 -29.92 22.73
C PRO A 65 -18.60 -29.48 23.63
N PRO A 66 -18.08 -30.38 24.50
CA PRO A 66 -17.07 -30.04 25.49
C PRO A 66 -15.68 -29.89 24.88
N ALA A 67 -15.01 -28.78 25.18
CA ALA A 67 -13.57 -28.63 25.02
C ALA A 67 -12.83 -29.47 26.08
N PRO A 68 -11.69 -30.10 25.73
CA PRO A 68 -10.99 -30.99 26.64
C PRO A 68 -10.33 -30.23 27.79
N GLN A 69 -10.47 -30.81 28.99
CA GLN A 69 -9.83 -30.37 30.21
C GLN A 69 -8.30 -30.49 30.08
N SER A 70 -7.59 -29.41 30.39
CA SER A 70 -6.19 -29.49 30.79
C SER A 70 -6.05 -29.18 32.27
N SER A 71 -5.21 -29.99 32.88
CA SER A 71 -5.06 -30.30 34.29
C SER A 71 -4.70 -29.11 35.18
N ARG A 72 -5.39 -29.10 36.32
CA ARG A 72 -4.97 -28.57 37.61
C ARG A 72 -3.51 -28.94 37.91
N VAL A 73 -2.60 -27.97 37.91
CA VAL A 73 -1.28 -28.09 38.55
C VAL A 73 -1.17 -27.01 39.62
N ALA A 74 -0.70 -27.47 40.76
CA ALA A 74 -0.79 -26.85 42.07
C ALA A 74 -0.16 -25.45 42.15
N HIS A 75 -0.82 -24.61 42.95
CA HIS A 75 -0.22 -23.48 43.63
C HIS A 75 1.09 -23.89 44.30
N VAL A 76 2.21 -23.31 43.86
CA VAL A 76 3.41 -23.19 44.67
C VAL A 76 3.91 -21.75 44.55
N GLY A 77 3.67 -21.00 45.63
CA GLY A 77 4.47 -19.87 46.10
C GLY A 77 4.86 -18.79 45.10
N THR A 78 3.98 -17.82 44.87
CA THR A 78 4.40 -16.44 44.62
C THR A 78 5.17 -15.93 45.84
N ALA A 79 6.51 -15.92 45.78
CA ALA A 79 7.31 -15.20 46.76
C ALA A 79 7.12 -13.70 46.51
N SER A 80 6.30 -13.10 47.37
CA SER A 80 6.20 -11.67 47.59
C SER A 80 7.60 -11.11 47.88
N VAL A 81 8.06 -10.17 47.06
CA VAL A 81 9.25 -9.34 47.38
C VAL A 81 8.74 -8.10 48.13
N GLU A 82 8.12 -8.33 49.28
CA GLU A 82 7.97 -7.37 50.35
C GLU A 82 8.69 -7.95 51.57
N SER A 83 9.92 -7.50 51.82
CA SER A 83 10.58 -7.45 53.15
C SER A 83 12.11 -7.43 53.04
N VAL A 84 12.70 -6.30 52.65
CA VAL A 84 14.06 -5.95 53.12
C VAL A 84 14.13 -4.45 53.37
N THR A 85 13.47 -4.00 54.43
CA THR A 85 13.63 -2.63 54.94
C THR A 85 13.46 -2.64 56.46
N LYS A 86 14.35 -3.34 57.15
CA LYS A 86 14.67 -3.13 58.56
C LYS A 86 15.76 -4.10 58.98
N GLN A 87 16.99 -3.59 59.09
CA GLN A 87 17.91 -3.82 60.21
C GLN A 87 19.31 -3.28 59.86
N TYR A 88 20.02 -2.87 60.90
CA TYR A 88 21.41 -2.40 60.96
C TYR A 88 21.64 -0.89 60.85
N SER A 89 21.34 -0.22 61.96
CA SER A 89 22.23 0.74 62.59
C SER A 89 23.49 0.03 63.10
N GLY A 90 24.69 0.50 62.74
CA GLY A 90 25.95 0.01 63.29
C GLY A 90 27.17 0.27 62.39
N GLU A 91 27.83 1.40 62.67
CA GLU A 91 29.29 1.66 62.60
C GLU A 91 30.20 0.97 61.54
N TYR A 92 30.79 1.85 60.72
CA TYR A 92 32.16 1.91 60.15
C TYR A 92 32.79 0.79 59.29
N GLU A 93 33.35 1.27 58.17
CA GLU A 93 34.51 0.78 57.39
C GLU A 93 34.43 -0.57 56.66
N GLY A 94 34.21 -0.50 55.34
CA GLY A 94 34.29 -1.65 54.41
C GLY A 94 33.68 -1.35 53.03
N GLY A 95 34.15 -0.30 52.38
CA GLY A 95 33.52 0.30 51.20
C GLY A 95 33.59 -0.53 49.91
N SER A 96 32.56 -0.40 49.09
CA SER A 96 32.44 -0.77 47.67
C SER A 96 32.42 -2.26 47.30
N GLY A 97 33.30 -3.10 47.85
CA GLY A 97 33.44 -4.51 47.41
C GLY A 97 32.21 -5.37 47.68
N GLU A 98 31.62 -5.26 48.88
CA GLU A 98 30.46 -6.07 49.28
C GLU A 98 29.15 -5.65 48.60
N LEU A 99 29.04 -4.37 48.21
CA LEU A 99 27.90 -3.87 47.44
C LEU A 99 28.00 -4.32 45.98
N TRP A 100 29.20 -4.36 45.42
CA TRP A 100 29.44 -4.87 44.08
C TRP A 100 29.15 -6.37 43.99
N THR A 101 29.57 -7.17 44.97
CA THR A 101 29.25 -8.60 45.01
C THR A 101 27.74 -8.85 45.18
N LYS A 102 27.05 -8.04 46.00
CA LYS A 102 25.57 -8.08 46.11
C LYS A 102 24.88 -7.71 44.80
N LEU A 103 25.34 -6.67 44.11
CA LEU A 103 24.79 -6.27 42.81
C LEU A 103 25.02 -7.38 41.76
N GLN A 104 26.22 -7.94 41.72
CA GLN A 104 26.57 -9.03 40.81
C GLN A 104 25.73 -10.30 41.11
N GLN A 105 25.43 -10.56 42.37
CA GLN A 105 24.53 -11.64 42.77
C GLN A 105 23.09 -11.37 42.30
N VAL A 106 22.57 -10.15 42.45
CA VAL A 106 21.23 -9.77 41.96
C VAL A 106 21.14 -9.82 40.44
N LEU A 107 22.18 -9.40 39.72
CA LEU A 107 22.23 -9.51 38.27
C LEU A 107 22.28 -10.98 37.82
N SER A 108 23.04 -11.83 38.51
CA SER A 108 23.10 -13.27 38.23
C SER A 108 21.77 -13.98 38.52
N THR A 109 21.05 -13.58 39.57
CA THR A 109 19.71 -14.13 39.86
C THR A 109 18.67 -13.63 38.86
N LEU A 110 18.76 -12.38 38.42
CA LEU A 110 17.90 -11.84 37.37
C LEU A 110 18.17 -12.51 36.01
N GLU A 111 19.43 -12.75 35.65
CA GLU A 111 19.80 -13.41 34.41
C GLU A 111 19.38 -14.89 34.41
N SER A 112 19.53 -15.58 35.54
CA SER A 112 19.03 -16.96 35.70
C SER A 112 17.50 -17.05 35.71
N SER A 113 16.80 -16.02 36.21
CA SER A 113 15.34 -15.89 36.12
C SER A 113 14.88 -15.61 34.68
N ALA A 114 15.52 -14.66 34.00
CA ALA A 114 15.20 -14.29 32.62
C ALA A 114 15.52 -15.43 31.64
N SER A 115 16.63 -16.14 31.83
CA SER A 115 16.96 -17.33 31.04
C SER A 115 16.00 -18.49 31.30
N ARG A 116 15.50 -18.66 32.53
CA ARG A 116 14.44 -19.61 32.85
C ARG A 116 13.11 -19.23 32.19
N GLY A 117 12.74 -17.96 32.22
CA GLY A 117 11.57 -17.44 31.50
C GLY A 117 11.68 -17.66 29.99
N ARG A 118 12.84 -17.37 29.39
CA ARG A 118 13.09 -17.65 27.96
C ARG A 118 13.03 -19.13 27.63
N LYS A 119 13.57 -20.00 28.49
CA LYS A 119 13.47 -21.47 28.33
C LYS A 119 12.05 -22.01 28.44
N LEU A 120 11.18 -21.36 29.21
CA LEU A 120 9.76 -21.72 29.35
C LEU A 120 8.91 -21.19 28.18
N VAL A 121 9.28 -20.07 27.58
CA VAL A 121 8.52 -19.42 26.48
C VAL A 121 8.96 -19.91 25.09
N ALA A 122 10.23 -20.27 24.89
CA ALA A 122 10.74 -20.72 23.59
C ALA A 122 10.03 -21.97 23.00
N PRO A 123 9.65 -23.00 23.80
CA PRO A 123 8.85 -24.12 23.30
C PRO A 123 7.47 -23.67 22.84
N HIS A 124 6.86 -22.71 23.55
CA HIS A 124 5.50 -22.26 23.29
C HIS A 124 5.40 -21.53 21.94
N ILE A 125 6.39 -20.71 21.59
CA ILE A 125 6.43 -20.01 20.29
C ILE A 125 6.59 -20.99 19.13
N HIS A 126 7.45 -22.01 19.28
CA HIS A 126 7.66 -23.02 18.24
C HIS A 126 6.44 -23.96 18.09
N ASP A 127 5.75 -24.27 19.18
CA ASP A 127 4.50 -25.02 19.15
C ASP A 127 3.36 -24.19 18.54
N ASP A 128 3.30 -22.88 18.78
CA ASP A 128 2.32 -21.97 18.18
C ASP A 128 2.47 -21.85 16.66
N GLU A 129 3.70 -21.80 16.13
CA GLU A 129 3.96 -21.79 14.68
C GLU A 129 3.53 -23.13 14.03
N LYS A 130 3.87 -24.25 14.66
CA LYS A 130 3.50 -25.58 14.17
C LYS A 130 1.98 -25.81 14.21
N THR A 131 1.32 -25.42 15.29
CA THR A 131 -0.14 -25.51 15.41
C THR A 131 -0.82 -24.59 14.39
N GLN A 132 -0.27 -23.40 14.11
CA GLN A 132 -0.76 -22.53 13.05
C GLN A 132 -0.64 -23.18 11.66
N GLU A 133 0.47 -23.86 11.36
CA GLU A 133 0.63 -24.61 10.10
C GLU A 133 -0.38 -25.77 9.98
N GLU A 134 -0.61 -26.51 11.08
CA GLU A 134 -1.61 -27.57 11.17
C GLU A 134 -3.03 -27.04 10.98
N HIS A 135 -3.37 -25.88 11.56
CA HIS A 135 -4.66 -25.23 11.36
C HIS A 135 -4.87 -24.74 9.93
N ILE A 136 -3.83 -24.21 9.30
CA ILE A 136 -3.90 -23.76 7.89
C ILE A 136 -4.06 -24.96 6.94
N THR A 137 -3.39 -26.09 7.23
CA THR A 137 -3.56 -27.32 6.44
C THR A 137 -4.95 -27.92 6.63
N ALA A 138 -5.43 -28.05 7.88
CA ALA A 138 -6.77 -28.52 8.17
C ALA A 138 -7.87 -27.65 7.53
N ALA A 139 -7.72 -26.32 7.54
CA ALA A 139 -8.66 -25.41 6.89
C ALA A 139 -8.70 -25.60 5.36
N ARG A 140 -7.55 -25.84 4.72
CA ARG A 140 -7.47 -26.13 3.29
C ARG A 140 -8.16 -27.45 2.94
N ASP A 141 -7.91 -28.50 3.72
CA ASP A 141 -8.54 -29.81 3.50
C ASP A 141 -10.06 -29.75 3.73
N THR A 142 -10.49 -29.02 4.76
CA THR A 142 -11.92 -28.76 5.03
C THR A 142 -12.57 -28.00 3.87
N TRP A 143 -11.87 -27.02 3.28
CA TRP A 143 -12.37 -26.29 2.12
C TRP A 143 -12.51 -27.19 0.89
N VAL A 144 -11.50 -28.02 0.60
CA VAL A 144 -11.51 -28.99 -0.50
C VAL A 144 -12.69 -29.98 -0.34
N GLN A 145 -12.89 -30.51 0.86
CA GLN A 145 -14.01 -31.41 1.19
C GLN A 145 -15.36 -30.71 1.04
N ALA A 146 -15.51 -29.49 1.57
CA ALA A 146 -16.75 -28.73 1.45
C ALA A 146 -17.09 -28.41 -0.01
N THR A 147 -16.10 -28.06 -0.84
CA THR A 147 -16.33 -27.85 -2.28
C THR A 147 -16.74 -29.13 -3.00
N GLN A 148 -16.19 -30.28 -2.60
CA GLN A 148 -16.56 -31.56 -3.19
C GLN A 148 -17.98 -31.99 -2.81
N VAL A 149 -18.38 -31.81 -1.54
CA VAL A 149 -19.76 -32.07 -1.09
C VAL A 149 -20.76 -31.17 -1.82
N LEU A 150 -20.43 -29.90 -2.05
CA LEU A 150 -21.28 -29.00 -2.83
C LEU A 150 -21.44 -29.46 -4.29
N GLU A 151 -20.39 -30.00 -4.90
CA GLU A 151 -20.48 -30.60 -6.25
C GLU A 151 -21.29 -31.90 -6.26
N GLU A 152 -21.18 -32.73 -5.22
CA GLU A 152 -21.99 -33.95 -5.04
C GLU A 152 -23.47 -33.59 -4.88
N MET A 153 -23.79 -32.60 -4.06
CA MET A 153 -25.16 -32.08 -3.89
C MET A 153 -25.72 -31.48 -5.19
N GLU A 154 -24.91 -30.79 -5.98
CA GLU A 154 -25.33 -30.25 -7.28
C GLU A 154 -25.64 -31.39 -8.28
N ARG A 155 -24.85 -32.47 -8.28
CA ARG A 155 -25.07 -33.65 -9.12
C ARG A 155 -26.29 -34.48 -8.69
N GLU A 156 -26.49 -34.69 -7.39
CA GLU A 156 -27.53 -35.58 -6.86
C GLU A 156 -28.89 -34.91 -6.69
N LEU A 157 -28.91 -33.63 -6.32
CA LEU A 157 -30.14 -32.90 -6.00
C LEU A 157 -30.53 -31.90 -7.10
N GLY A 158 -29.69 -31.69 -8.12
CA GLY A 158 -29.94 -30.72 -9.20
C GLY A 158 -30.00 -29.27 -8.72
N ILE A 159 -29.49 -28.99 -7.51
CA ILE A 159 -29.50 -27.66 -6.92
C ILE A 159 -28.21 -26.94 -7.35
N SER A 160 -28.30 -26.12 -8.39
CA SER A 160 -27.19 -25.26 -8.81
C SER A 160 -26.89 -24.22 -7.71
N TYR A 161 -25.77 -24.40 -7.02
CA TYR A 161 -25.25 -23.37 -6.11
C TYR A 161 -24.68 -22.22 -6.95
N LEU A 162 -25.22 -21.01 -6.80
CA LEU A 162 -24.72 -19.78 -7.43
C LEU A 162 -23.33 -19.43 -6.90
N SER A 163 -22.32 -20.17 -7.36
CA SER A 163 -20.93 -19.77 -7.25
C SER A 163 -20.60 -18.80 -8.38
N ALA A 164 -19.73 -17.84 -8.11
CA ALA A 164 -19.33 -16.82 -9.07
C ALA A 164 -18.48 -17.36 -10.24
N LEU A 165 -18.10 -18.65 -10.22
CA LEU A 165 -17.19 -19.29 -11.17
C LEU A 165 -17.81 -20.60 -11.72
N PRO A 166 -17.69 -20.86 -13.04
CA PRO A 166 -18.05 -22.14 -13.67
C PRO A 166 -17.42 -23.36 -12.97
N THR A 167 -18.10 -24.51 -13.03
CA THR A 167 -17.68 -25.75 -12.34
C THR A 167 -16.29 -26.23 -12.76
N GLU A 168 -15.94 -26.09 -14.05
CA GLU A 168 -14.63 -26.44 -14.58
C GLU A 168 -13.50 -25.55 -14.02
N GLU A 169 -13.75 -24.25 -13.88
CA GLU A 169 -12.80 -23.31 -13.30
C GLU A 169 -12.61 -23.60 -11.81
N ARG A 170 -13.69 -23.92 -11.08
CA ARG A 170 -13.61 -24.30 -9.67
C ARG A 170 -12.76 -25.55 -9.47
N GLN A 171 -12.94 -26.57 -10.28
CA GLN A 171 -12.13 -27.80 -10.25
C GLN A 171 -10.67 -27.53 -10.61
N LYS A 172 -10.42 -26.61 -11.55
CA LYS A 172 -9.07 -26.15 -11.88
C LYS A 172 -8.41 -25.44 -10.68
N TYR A 173 -9.10 -24.50 -10.04
CA TYR A 173 -8.62 -23.83 -8.83
C TYR A 173 -8.39 -24.80 -7.67
N GLN A 174 -9.27 -25.79 -7.47
CA GLN A 174 -9.10 -26.81 -6.44
C GLN A 174 -7.83 -27.64 -6.68
N LYS A 175 -7.58 -28.05 -7.93
CA LYS A 175 -6.35 -28.76 -8.32
C LYS A 175 -5.11 -27.87 -8.14
N GLU A 176 -5.19 -26.60 -8.53
CA GLU A 176 -4.11 -25.64 -8.38
C GLU A 176 -3.75 -25.39 -6.91
N VAL A 177 -4.73 -25.19 -6.03
CA VAL A 177 -4.51 -25.00 -4.57
C VAL A 177 -3.83 -26.22 -3.95
N VAL A 178 -4.25 -27.44 -4.31
CA VAL A 178 -3.60 -28.68 -3.85
C VAL A 178 -2.18 -28.80 -4.41
N SER A 179 -1.97 -28.46 -5.67
CA SER A 179 -0.64 -28.52 -6.31
C SER A 179 0.35 -27.51 -5.71
N LEU A 180 -0.09 -26.28 -5.45
CA LEU A 180 0.69 -25.24 -4.79
C LEU A 180 0.99 -25.61 -3.34
N GLY A 181 0.03 -26.24 -2.65
CA GLY A 181 0.24 -26.75 -1.30
C GLY A 181 1.30 -27.86 -1.22
N LYS A 182 1.38 -28.74 -2.24
CA LYS A 182 2.44 -29.75 -2.36
C LYS A 182 3.78 -29.09 -2.64
N LEU A 183 3.84 -28.18 -3.62
CA LEU A 183 5.06 -27.47 -3.98
C LEU A 183 5.62 -26.65 -2.81
N ASN A 184 4.76 -26.00 -2.02
CA ASN A 184 5.19 -25.25 -0.85
C ASN A 184 5.77 -26.17 0.24
N ARG A 185 5.18 -27.36 0.46
CA ARG A 185 5.77 -28.37 1.36
C ARG A 185 7.14 -28.84 0.89
N ASP A 186 7.29 -29.10 -0.41
CA ASP A 186 8.56 -29.51 -1.00
C ASP A 186 9.62 -28.40 -0.86
N LEU A 187 9.25 -27.14 -1.10
CA LEU A 187 10.13 -25.99 -0.89
C LEU A 187 10.53 -25.82 0.57
N SER A 188 9.59 -25.93 1.52
CA SER A 188 9.89 -25.86 2.95
C SER A 188 10.86 -26.96 3.37
N SER A 189 10.68 -28.20 2.88
CA SER A 189 11.61 -29.30 3.15
C SER A 189 13.01 -29.06 2.55
N SER A 190 13.07 -28.47 1.36
CA SER A 190 14.34 -28.12 0.70
C SER A 190 15.06 -26.99 1.42
N LEU A 191 14.32 -25.99 1.92
CA LEU A 191 14.85 -24.89 2.72
C LEU A 191 15.39 -25.41 4.05
N GLN A 192 14.65 -26.29 4.73
CA GLN A 192 15.12 -26.91 5.97
C GLN A 192 16.42 -27.69 5.75
N LYS A 193 16.50 -28.49 4.68
CA LYS A 193 17.73 -29.22 4.32
C LYS A 193 18.91 -28.27 4.04
N ARG A 194 18.68 -27.18 3.29
CA ARG A 194 19.68 -26.13 3.04
C ARG A 194 20.14 -25.46 4.35
N GLN A 195 19.22 -25.24 5.28
CA GLN A 195 19.53 -24.62 6.57
C GLN A 195 20.35 -25.56 7.47
N GLU A 196 20.07 -26.87 7.44
CA GLU A 196 20.89 -27.87 8.11
C GLU A 196 22.30 -27.98 7.49
N GLU A 197 22.40 -27.95 6.16
CA GLU A 197 23.69 -27.89 5.45
C GLU A 197 24.47 -26.62 5.79
N GLN A 198 23.80 -25.47 5.88
CA GLN A 198 24.42 -24.20 6.30
C GLN A 198 24.96 -24.30 7.72
N LYS A 199 24.17 -24.79 8.68
CA LYS A 199 24.62 -25.00 10.07
C LYS A 199 25.84 -25.92 10.16
N LYS A 200 25.89 -26.98 9.32
CA LYS A 200 27.05 -27.87 9.24
C LYS A 200 28.29 -27.15 8.72
N MET A 201 28.16 -26.32 7.68
CA MET A 201 29.27 -25.53 7.15
C MET A 201 29.76 -24.47 8.14
N GLU A 202 28.85 -23.80 8.85
CA GLU A 202 29.19 -22.85 9.92
C GLU A 202 29.99 -23.54 11.03
N GLY A 203 29.57 -24.74 11.45
CA GLY A 203 30.33 -25.56 12.39
C GLY A 203 31.73 -25.91 11.89
N ALA A 204 31.86 -26.36 10.63
CA ALA A 204 33.15 -26.67 10.03
C ALA A 204 34.09 -25.45 9.93
N ILE A 205 33.55 -24.26 9.66
CA ILE A 205 34.32 -23.01 9.66
C ILE A 205 34.84 -22.71 11.06
N LEU A 206 34.01 -22.83 12.09
CA LEU A 206 34.42 -22.62 13.48
C LEU A 206 35.53 -23.61 13.89
N GLU A 207 35.41 -24.89 13.51
CA GLU A 207 36.47 -25.89 13.74
C GLU A 207 37.79 -25.49 13.06
N MET A 208 37.73 -25.07 11.79
CA MET A 208 38.91 -24.59 11.05
C MET A 208 39.51 -23.31 11.68
N GLU A 209 38.70 -22.41 12.20
CA GLU A 209 39.15 -21.20 12.90
C GLU A 209 39.84 -21.52 14.23
N GLU A 210 39.33 -22.51 14.96
CA GLU A 210 39.96 -23.04 16.18
C GLU A 210 41.27 -23.75 15.88
N GLU A 211 41.34 -24.56 14.82
CA GLU A 211 42.60 -25.16 14.37
C GLU A 211 43.61 -24.09 13.96
N LYS A 212 43.19 -23.06 13.21
CA LYS A 212 44.04 -21.91 12.86
C LYS A 212 44.53 -21.18 14.11
N ARG A 213 43.69 -21.04 15.14
CA ARG A 213 44.09 -20.44 16.43
C ARG A 213 45.15 -21.30 17.12
N ARG A 214 44.92 -22.60 17.25
CA ARG A 214 45.88 -23.57 17.81
C ARG A 214 47.21 -23.56 17.06
N LEU A 215 47.20 -23.48 15.74
CA LEU A 215 48.42 -23.40 14.92
C LEU A 215 49.19 -22.09 15.13
N ARG A 216 48.47 -20.95 15.28
CA ARG A 216 49.11 -19.66 15.61
C ARG A 216 49.76 -19.69 16.99
N GLU A 217 49.07 -20.23 18.00
CA GLU A 217 49.63 -20.40 19.35
C GLU A 217 50.90 -21.26 19.32
N LYS A 218 50.90 -22.38 18.58
CA LYS A 218 52.10 -23.21 18.38
C LYS A 218 53.23 -22.46 17.67
N LEU A 219 52.92 -21.63 16.67
CA LEU A 219 53.92 -20.82 15.98
C LEU A 219 54.54 -19.78 16.92
N ASP A 220 53.72 -19.11 17.73
CA ASP A 220 54.19 -18.15 18.73
C ASP A 220 55.02 -18.83 19.81
N GLU A 221 54.65 -20.03 20.25
CA GLU A 221 55.42 -20.84 21.19
C GLU A 221 56.78 -21.25 20.61
N LEU A 222 56.82 -21.69 19.34
CA LEU A 222 58.06 -21.99 18.61
C LEU A 222 58.93 -20.75 18.45
N LYS A 223 58.35 -19.61 18.10
CA LYS A 223 59.05 -18.32 17.98
C LYS A 223 59.65 -17.90 19.32
N ASN A 224 58.91 -18.05 20.41
CA ASN A 224 59.39 -17.76 21.76
C ASN A 224 60.51 -18.72 22.18
N LYS A 225 60.38 -20.03 21.91
CA LYS A 225 61.46 -21.01 22.14
C LYS A 225 62.72 -20.66 21.34
N TRP A 226 62.56 -20.26 20.08
CA TRP A 226 63.68 -19.83 19.24
C TRP A 226 64.32 -18.54 19.77
N LEU A 227 63.52 -17.54 20.15
CA LEU A 227 64.00 -16.29 20.76
C LEU A 227 64.77 -16.55 22.05
N ILE A 228 64.27 -17.44 22.92
CA ILE A 228 64.93 -17.83 24.18
C ILE A 228 66.24 -18.59 23.92
N THR A 229 66.28 -19.44 22.88
CA THR A 229 67.50 -20.19 22.51
C THR A 229 68.53 -19.30 21.81
N ALA A 230 68.08 -18.27 21.07
CA ALA A 230 68.94 -17.29 20.40
C ALA A 230 69.52 -16.23 21.35
N SER A 231 68.99 -16.09 22.57
CA SER A 231 69.52 -15.19 23.62
C SER A 231 70.72 -15.73 24.41
N CYS A 232 71.24 -16.91 24.09
CA CYS A 232 72.55 -17.36 24.55
C CYS A 232 73.63 -16.97 23.52
N SER A 233 74.60 -16.15 23.93
CA SER A 233 75.67 -15.60 23.09
C SER A 233 76.55 -16.68 22.39
N PRO A 234 77.24 -16.34 21.29
CA PRO A 234 77.77 -17.31 20.32
C PRO A 234 79.20 -17.78 20.65
N PRO A 235 79.64 -18.98 20.24
CA PRO A 235 81.05 -19.28 20.14
C PRO A 235 81.58 -18.93 18.74
N ARG A 236 82.77 -18.31 18.77
CA ARG A 236 83.64 -17.91 17.67
C ARG A 236 83.84 -18.99 16.60
N SER A 237 83.95 -18.54 15.35
CA SER A 237 84.51 -19.28 14.22
C SER A 237 85.96 -19.74 14.49
N PRO A 238 86.44 -20.73 13.71
CA PRO A 238 87.52 -20.38 12.80
C PRO A 238 87.25 -20.77 11.34
N SER A 239 87.80 -19.91 10.49
CA SER A 239 87.85 -19.91 9.04
C SER A 239 88.22 -21.25 8.41
N LEU A 240 87.70 -21.54 7.21
CA LEU A 240 88.51 -21.98 6.06
C LEU A 240 87.78 -21.67 4.75
N SER A 241 88.53 -21.02 3.86
CA SER A 241 88.22 -20.60 2.49
C SER A 241 87.86 -21.77 1.56
N PHE A 242 87.03 -21.52 0.53
CA PHE A 242 87.46 -21.58 -0.88
C PHE A 242 86.34 -21.17 -1.88
N SER A 243 86.61 -20.06 -2.57
CA SER A 243 86.41 -19.78 -4.01
C SER A 243 85.04 -19.75 -4.72
N ARG A 244 84.88 -18.63 -5.46
CA ARG A 244 84.30 -18.45 -6.82
C ARG A 244 82.77 -18.27 -6.98
N ILE A 245 82.31 -17.03 -6.83
CA ILE A 245 81.81 -16.06 -7.86
C ILE A 245 81.47 -16.67 -9.27
N PRO A 246 80.47 -16.19 -10.09
CA PRO A 246 79.62 -14.99 -9.97
C PRO A 246 78.09 -15.14 -10.27
N SER A 247 77.32 -14.15 -9.80
CA SER A 247 76.01 -13.62 -10.29
C SER A 247 76.12 -13.05 -11.75
N PRO A 248 75.12 -12.55 -12.52
CA PRO A 248 73.72 -12.19 -12.20
C PRO A 248 72.70 -12.42 -13.36
N CYS A 249 71.46 -11.95 -13.16
CA CYS A 249 70.63 -11.20 -14.13
C CYS A 249 69.33 -11.80 -14.76
N TRP A 250 68.21 -11.18 -14.36
CA TRP A 250 67.03 -10.73 -15.14
C TRP A 250 66.35 -11.70 -16.13
N ALA A 251 65.11 -12.08 -15.81
CA ALA A 251 63.88 -11.79 -16.60
C ALA A 251 62.77 -12.81 -16.28
N SER A 252 61.62 -12.31 -15.83
CA SER A 252 60.31 -12.88 -16.18
C SER A 252 59.77 -12.06 -17.36
N PRO A 253 58.66 -12.41 -18.06
CA PRO A 253 57.82 -13.62 -18.01
C PRO A 253 57.53 -14.21 -19.41
N THR A 254 57.08 -15.47 -19.53
CA THR A 254 56.00 -15.86 -20.46
C THR A 254 55.47 -17.24 -20.05
N ILE A 255 54.14 -17.32 -19.93
CA ILE A 255 53.33 -18.50 -19.62
C ILE A 255 53.63 -19.62 -20.64
N PRO A 256 53.64 -20.89 -20.18
CA PRO A 256 52.70 -21.80 -20.84
C PRO A 256 51.87 -22.60 -19.85
N ALA A 257 50.70 -22.96 -20.36
CA ALA A 257 49.65 -23.73 -19.76
C ALA A 257 50.10 -24.94 -18.92
N SER A 258 49.29 -25.21 -17.90
CA SER A 258 49.22 -26.45 -17.14
C SER A 258 49.32 -27.71 -18.01
N PRO A 259 49.99 -28.76 -17.50
CA PRO A 259 49.32 -30.05 -17.49
C PRO A 259 49.33 -30.72 -16.12
N LEU A 260 48.41 -31.66 -16.01
CA LEU A 260 47.85 -32.28 -14.84
C LEU A 260 48.76 -33.32 -14.14
N PHE A 261 48.41 -33.56 -12.87
CA PHE A 261 48.58 -34.76 -12.04
C PHE A 261 49.99 -35.36 -11.83
N SER A 262 50.48 -35.24 -10.59
CA SER A 262 51.10 -36.38 -9.92
C SER A 262 50.94 -36.30 -8.41
N ARG A 263 49.94 -37.03 -7.90
CA ARG A 263 49.69 -37.27 -6.48
C ARG A 263 50.60 -38.41 -6.02
N ARG A 264 51.55 -38.13 -5.13
CA ARG A 264 52.34 -39.13 -4.40
C ARG A 264 51.77 -39.21 -2.98
N MET A 265 51.30 -40.37 -2.54
CA MET A 265 51.05 -40.66 -1.12
C MET A 265 51.84 -41.91 -0.69
N PRO A 266 52.21 -42.04 0.61
CA PRO A 266 53.25 -42.96 1.06
C PRO A 266 52.75 -44.34 1.49
N ILE A 267 53.75 -45.21 1.68
CA ILE A 267 53.79 -46.66 1.88
C ILE A 267 53.41 -47.11 3.30
N SER A 268 52.70 -48.25 3.44
CA SER A 268 53.00 -49.40 4.37
C SER A 268 51.89 -50.51 4.36
N PRO A 269 52.18 -51.78 4.76
CA PRO A 269 51.76 -53.01 4.03
C PRO A 269 50.87 -54.02 4.86
N PRO A 270 50.78 -55.34 4.55
CA PRO A 270 50.06 -56.00 3.45
C PRO A 270 49.02 -57.06 3.93
N GLY A 271 48.04 -57.43 3.08
CA GLY A 271 47.19 -58.60 3.32
C GLY A 271 46.09 -58.87 2.27
N SER A 272 46.41 -59.74 1.30
CA SER A 272 45.52 -60.69 0.58
C SER A 272 44.39 -60.17 -0.36
N PRO A 273 43.95 -61.01 -1.34
CA PRO A 273 43.77 -60.57 -2.73
C PRO A 273 42.29 -60.40 -3.16
N SER A 274 42.02 -59.43 -4.04
CA SER A 274 40.92 -59.51 -5.02
C SER A 274 41.03 -58.42 -6.10
N THR A 275 41.00 -58.89 -7.36
CA THR A 275 40.46 -58.30 -8.61
C THR A 275 40.38 -56.77 -8.80
N PRO A 276 40.87 -56.19 -9.92
CA PRO A 276 40.82 -54.73 -10.11
C PRO A 276 39.44 -54.27 -10.61
N PRO A 277 38.91 -53.12 -10.14
CA PRO A 277 37.75 -52.49 -10.75
C PRO A 277 38.16 -51.46 -11.83
N ARG A 278 37.34 -51.40 -12.88
CA ARG A 278 37.33 -50.49 -14.03
C ARG A 278 37.50 -49.01 -13.66
N LEU A 279 38.44 -48.33 -14.32
CA LEU A 279 38.68 -46.86 -14.28
C LEU A 279 37.75 -46.01 -15.17
N SER A 280 36.58 -46.51 -15.56
CA SER A 280 35.74 -45.88 -16.60
C SER A 280 34.73 -44.84 -16.09
N SER A 281 34.67 -44.57 -14.78
CA SER A 281 33.53 -43.83 -14.18
C SER A 281 33.78 -42.34 -13.90
N ALA A 282 35.02 -41.84 -13.91
CA ALA A 282 35.30 -40.44 -13.55
C ALA A 282 35.20 -39.47 -14.76
N SER A 283 35.53 -39.92 -15.97
CA SER A 283 35.40 -39.11 -17.21
C SER A 283 33.94 -38.84 -17.55
N SER A 284 33.09 -39.87 -17.44
CA SER A 284 31.65 -39.75 -17.73
C SER A 284 30.91 -38.83 -16.76
N VAL A 285 31.35 -38.74 -15.50
CA VAL A 285 30.74 -37.83 -14.51
C VAL A 285 31.10 -36.37 -14.78
N LEU A 286 32.34 -36.09 -15.21
CA LEU A 286 32.73 -34.73 -15.59
C LEU A 286 32.06 -34.30 -16.90
N GLU A 287 31.97 -35.19 -17.88
CA GLU A 287 31.26 -34.94 -19.16
C GLU A 287 29.76 -34.68 -18.94
N THR A 288 29.10 -35.45 -18.07
CA THR A 288 27.68 -35.20 -17.74
C THR A 288 27.47 -33.89 -16.99
N GLU A 289 28.42 -33.48 -16.13
CA GLU A 289 28.35 -32.20 -15.44
C GLU A 289 28.61 -31.00 -16.37
N THR A 290 29.57 -31.11 -17.30
CA THR A 290 29.80 -30.05 -18.30
C THR A 290 28.60 -29.90 -19.22
N GLU A 291 27.98 -31.00 -19.66
CA GLU A 291 26.74 -30.94 -20.42
C GLU A 291 25.57 -30.37 -19.60
N ARG A 292 25.48 -30.69 -18.30
CA ARG A 292 24.45 -30.11 -17.40
C ARG A 292 24.62 -28.60 -17.29
N LEU A 293 25.85 -28.13 -17.11
CA LEU A 293 26.19 -26.71 -17.05
C LEU A 293 25.93 -26.03 -18.40
N GLN A 294 26.28 -26.66 -19.51
CA GLN A 294 26.01 -26.14 -20.85
C GLN A 294 24.50 -25.97 -21.11
N ARG A 295 23.67 -26.98 -20.78
CA ARG A 295 22.21 -26.86 -20.84
C ARG A 295 21.67 -25.77 -19.91
N SER A 296 22.29 -25.58 -18.73
CA SER A 296 21.90 -24.49 -17.82
C SER A 296 22.22 -23.11 -18.40
N LEU A 297 23.37 -22.97 -19.06
CA LEU A 297 23.82 -21.75 -19.72
C LEU A 297 22.95 -21.43 -20.94
N GLU A 298 22.58 -22.42 -21.75
CA GLU A 298 21.64 -22.25 -22.87
C GLU A 298 20.25 -21.82 -22.40
N ARG A 299 19.73 -22.41 -21.31
CA ARG A 299 18.48 -21.96 -20.70
C ARG A 299 18.54 -20.52 -20.20
N LEU A 300 19.66 -20.12 -19.61
CA LEU A 300 19.87 -18.75 -19.16
C LEU A 300 19.97 -17.78 -20.35
N LYS A 301 20.67 -18.15 -21.43
CA LYS A 301 20.71 -17.37 -22.68
C LYS A 301 19.32 -17.20 -23.29
N ALA A 302 18.56 -18.27 -23.44
CA ALA A 302 17.20 -18.21 -23.96
C ALA A 302 16.24 -17.42 -23.04
N ARG A 303 16.47 -17.41 -21.72
CA ARG A 303 15.73 -16.54 -20.80
C ARG A 303 16.12 -15.07 -20.99
N ASN A 304 17.41 -14.79 -21.14
CA ASN A 304 17.91 -13.44 -21.37
C ASN A 304 17.39 -12.87 -22.70
N GLU A 305 17.43 -13.64 -23.78
CA GLU A 305 16.86 -13.27 -25.10
C GLU A 305 15.36 -12.94 -25.02
N ARG A 306 14.58 -13.76 -24.30
CA ARG A 306 13.15 -13.48 -24.07
C ARG A 306 12.93 -12.20 -23.28
N LEU A 307 13.75 -11.94 -22.26
CA LEU A 307 13.68 -10.71 -21.46
C LEU A 307 14.06 -9.49 -22.31
N THR A 308 15.12 -9.55 -23.10
CA THR A 308 15.52 -8.48 -24.02
C THR A 308 14.41 -8.19 -25.02
N ALA A 309 13.80 -9.22 -25.62
CA ALA A 309 12.68 -9.02 -26.54
C ALA A 309 11.44 -8.43 -25.83
N ALA A 310 11.18 -8.79 -24.57
CA ALA A 310 10.10 -8.18 -23.80
C ALA A 310 10.39 -6.71 -23.47
N LEU A 311 11.64 -6.38 -23.14
CA LEU A 311 12.08 -5.01 -22.88
C LEU A 311 11.97 -4.13 -24.12
N GLU A 312 12.38 -4.60 -25.30
CA GLU A 312 12.23 -3.85 -26.55
C GLU A 312 10.75 -3.59 -26.90
N ARG A 313 9.86 -4.57 -26.67
CA ARG A 313 8.40 -4.35 -26.83
C ARG A 313 7.90 -3.27 -25.88
N ARG A 314 8.21 -3.39 -24.59
CA ARG A 314 7.83 -2.39 -23.57
C ARG A 314 8.38 -1.00 -23.86
N LYS A 315 9.59 -0.92 -24.43
CA LYS A 315 10.18 0.34 -24.87
C LYS A 315 9.40 0.94 -26.03
N SER A 316 9.11 0.15 -27.06
CA SER A 316 8.30 0.62 -28.21
C SER A 316 6.88 1.05 -27.80
N GLU A 317 6.23 0.32 -26.89
CA GLU A 317 4.93 0.69 -26.31
C GLU A 317 5.04 2.01 -25.53
N SER A 318 6.09 2.17 -24.72
CA SER A 318 6.34 3.40 -23.98
C SER A 318 6.59 4.59 -24.90
N GLU A 319 7.34 4.41 -25.98
CA GLU A 319 7.58 5.44 -27.00
C GLU A 319 6.29 5.82 -27.73
N GLN A 320 5.44 4.83 -28.06
CA GLN A 320 4.14 5.07 -28.66
C GLN A 320 3.22 5.88 -27.74
N VAL A 321 3.14 5.52 -26.45
CA VAL A 321 2.36 6.28 -25.45
C VAL A 321 2.93 7.68 -25.27
N SER A 322 4.26 7.84 -25.24
CA SER A 322 4.90 9.15 -25.12
C SER A 322 4.59 10.04 -26.32
N MET A 323 4.60 9.50 -27.55
CA MET A 323 4.19 10.25 -28.74
C MET A 323 2.70 10.63 -28.71
N ALA A 324 1.84 9.73 -28.24
CA ALA A 324 0.41 10.01 -28.10
C ALA A 324 0.16 11.12 -27.06
N LEU A 325 0.85 11.07 -25.92
CA LEU A 325 0.78 12.12 -24.90
C LEU A 325 1.28 13.47 -25.43
N SER A 326 2.42 13.50 -26.13
CA SER A 326 2.94 14.73 -26.73
C SER A 326 1.96 15.35 -27.74
N ARG A 327 1.27 14.52 -28.52
CA ARG A 327 0.18 14.99 -29.40
C ARG A 327 -0.99 15.55 -28.61
N HIS A 328 -1.47 14.84 -27.60
CA HIS A 328 -2.56 15.33 -26.75
C HIS A 328 -2.21 16.62 -25.99
N GLU A 329 -0.96 16.79 -25.55
CA GLU A 329 -0.48 18.02 -24.91
C GLU A 329 -0.46 19.20 -25.91
N ALA A 330 -0.03 18.95 -27.15
CA ALA A 330 -0.08 19.94 -28.23
C ALA A 330 -1.53 20.29 -28.59
N ASP A 331 -2.41 19.29 -28.68
CA ASP A 331 -3.84 19.44 -28.96
C ASP A 331 -4.55 20.27 -27.87
N CYS A 332 -4.29 19.96 -26.60
CA CYS A 332 -4.81 20.72 -25.46
C CYS A 332 -4.30 22.17 -25.48
N SER A 333 -3.02 22.38 -25.79
CA SER A 333 -2.44 23.72 -25.88
C SER A 333 -3.05 24.52 -27.03
N ALA A 334 -3.27 23.89 -28.19
CA ALA A 334 -3.95 24.51 -29.33
C ALA A 334 -5.40 24.87 -28.99
N LEU A 335 -6.15 23.97 -28.35
CA LEU A 335 -7.51 24.25 -27.88
C LEU A 335 -7.55 25.39 -26.87
N HIS A 336 -6.60 25.44 -25.94
CA HIS A 336 -6.49 26.52 -24.96
C HIS A 336 -6.23 27.87 -25.65
N MET A 337 -5.27 27.94 -26.58
CA MET A 337 -5.03 29.17 -27.35
C MET A 337 -6.25 29.58 -28.20
N ALA A 338 -6.95 28.61 -28.79
CA ALA A 338 -8.17 28.90 -29.55
C ALA A 338 -9.26 29.49 -28.64
N LEU A 339 -9.36 29.01 -27.40
CA LEU A 339 -10.29 29.51 -26.39
C LEU A 339 -9.90 30.92 -25.92
N THR A 340 -8.63 31.19 -25.64
CA THR A 340 -8.18 32.54 -25.27
C THR A 340 -8.45 33.55 -26.40
N TYR A 341 -8.25 33.18 -27.67
CA TYR A 341 -8.64 34.05 -28.78
C TYR A 341 -10.16 34.27 -28.88
N CYS A 342 -10.98 33.31 -28.44
CA CYS A 342 -12.43 33.50 -28.37
C CYS A 342 -12.82 34.45 -27.25
N GLU A 343 -12.20 34.33 -26.07
CA GLU A 343 -12.40 35.24 -24.93
C GLU A 343 -12.00 36.67 -25.29
N GLU A 344 -10.83 36.86 -25.89
CA GLU A 344 -10.37 38.18 -26.35
C GLU A 344 -11.28 38.74 -27.47
N CYS A 345 -11.84 37.88 -28.33
CA CYS A 345 -12.83 38.30 -29.32
C CYS A 345 -14.12 38.78 -28.63
N GLU A 346 -14.58 38.08 -27.60
CA GLU A 346 -15.77 38.45 -26.82
C GLU A 346 -15.56 39.80 -26.13
N GLU A 347 -14.42 40.01 -25.48
CA GLU A 347 -14.05 41.30 -24.89
C GLU A 347 -14.07 42.43 -25.93
N ALA A 348 -13.47 42.21 -27.11
CA ALA A 348 -13.48 43.22 -28.17
C ALA A 348 -14.89 43.50 -28.70
N TYR A 349 -15.80 42.52 -28.71
CA TYR A 349 -17.21 42.74 -29.01
C TYR A 349 -17.92 43.55 -27.91
N CYS A 350 -17.64 43.27 -26.63
CA CYS A 350 -18.15 44.03 -25.50
C CYS A 350 -17.68 45.50 -25.53
N ASP A 351 -16.41 45.75 -25.87
CA ASP A 351 -15.87 47.11 -26.06
C ASP A 351 -16.60 47.84 -27.18
N LEU A 352 -16.84 47.16 -28.31
CA LEU A 352 -17.56 47.74 -29.44
C LEU A 352 -19.00 48.10 -29.06
N LEU A 353 -19.71 47.21 -28.36
CA LEU A 353 -21.06 47.47 -27.85
C LEU A 353 -21.07 48.65 -26.89
N SER A 354 -20.11 48.71 -25.96
CA SER A 354 -19.98 49.81 -24.99
C SER A 354 -19.78 51.16 -25.68
N LEU A 355 -18.98 51.22 -26.75
CA LEU A 355 -18.83 52.43 -27.57
C LEU A 355 -20.16 52.83 -28.23
N TYR A 356 -20.89 51.86 -28.81
CA TYR A 356 -22.18 52.15 -29.44
C TYR A 356 -23.21 52.66 -28.44
N GLU A 357 -23.26 52.09 -27.24
CA GLU A 357 -24.16 52.57 -26.19
C GLU A 357 -23.76 53.97 -25.69
N ALA A 358 -22.46 54.26 -25.56
CA ALA A 358 -21.97 55.58 -25.20
C ALA A 358 -22.37 56.63 -26.26
N ARG A 359 -22.21 56.32 -27.55
CA ARG A 359 -22.66 57.19 -28.67
C ARG A 359 -24.17 57.41 -28.62
N LYS A 360 -24.96 56.36 -28.33
CA LYS A 360 -26.41 56.47 -28.18
C LYS A 360 -26.81 57.39 -27.02
N ARG A 361 -26.16 57.26 -25.85
CA ARG A 361 -26.40 58.12 -24.68
C ARG A 361 -26.03 59.59 -24.96
N GLN A 362 -24.91 59.83 -25.65
CA GLN A 362 -24.50 61.17 -26.08
C GLN A 362 -25.52 61.79 -27.05
N ASN A 363 -25.95 61.04 -28.07
CA ASN A 363 -26.97 61.50 -29.02
C ASN A 363 -28.32 61.78 -28.34
N ALA A 364 -28.70 60.99 -27.33
CA ALA A 364 -29.91 61.23 -26.53
C ALA A 364 -29.78 62.50 -25.67
N ALA A 365 -28.62 62.75 -25.06
CA ALA A 365 -28.36 63.96 -24.28
C ALA A 365 -28.34 65.25 -25.13
N LEU A 366 -27.95 65.15 -26.42
CA LEU A 366 -28.02 66.25 -27.39
C LEU A 366 -29.44 66.51 -27.93
N ALA A 367 -30.38 65.57 -27.74
CA ALA A 367 -31.76 65.68 -28.24
C ALA A 367 -32.76 66.26 -27.21
N GLU A 368 -32.36 66.48 -25.96
CA GLU A 368 -33.17 67.13 -24.91
C GLU A 368 -33.12 68.67 -25.03
N PRO A 369 -34.25 69.38 -25.21
CA PRO A 369 -34.28 70.85 -25.28
C PRO A 369 -34.12 71.48 -23.89
N SER A 370 -33.21 72.45 -23.77
CA SER A 370 -33.12 73.31 -22.59
C SER A 370 -34.25 74.35 -22.60
N THR A 371 -35.02 74.42 -21.50
CA THR A 371 -35.79 75.62 -21.13
C THR A 371 -35.46 76.04 -19.69
N PRO A 372 -35.29 77.35 -19.40
CA PRO A 372 -34.76 77.87 -18.14
C PRO A 372 -35.84 78.22 -17.09
N GLU A 373 -35.37 78.61 -15.90
CA GLU A 373 -36.04 79.29 -14.73
C GLU A 373 -36.57 78.40 -13.58
N HIS A 374 -36.70 78.90 -12.34
CA HIS A 374 -35.81 79.61 -11.40
C HIS A 374 -36.43 79.43 -9.98
N THR A 375 -35.65 79.66 -8.92
CA THR A 375 -36.01 79.95 -7.50
C THR A 375 -36.32 78.83 -6.50
N GLY A 376 -35.59 78.85 -5.37
CA GLY A 376 -35.93 78.14 -4.12
C GLY A 376 -34.74 77.78 -3.21
N ASN A 377 -34.19 78.78 -2.51
CA ASN A 377 -33.14 78.67 -1.46
C ASN A 377 -33.34 77.54 -0.43
N VAL A 378 -32.24 76.97 0.11
CA VAL A 378 -31.71 77.17 1.49
C VAL A 378 -30.43 76.29 1.67
N ASN A 379 -29.32 76.93 2.07
CA ASN A 379 -28.06 76.34 2.57
C ASN A 379 -28.12 76.26 4.14
N PRO A 380 -27.31 75.44 4.88
CA PRO A 380 -25.84 75.47 4.77
C PRO A 380 -25.00 74.23 5.19
N ALA A 381 -23.70 74.35 4.87
CA ALA A 381 -22.49 73.99 5.63
C ALA A 381 -21.95 72.54 5.66
N ASN A 382 -20.70 72.43 5.14
CA ASN A 382 -19.49 71.70 5.61
C ASN A 382 -19.63 70.22 6.01
N GLU A 383 -18.71 69.30 5.75
CA GLU A 383 -17.34 69.14 5.22
C GLU A 383 -17.26 67.59 5.04
N GLU A 384 -16.69 66.96 4.03
CA GLU A 384 -15.29 66.98 3.64
C GLU A 384 -15.17 66.61 2.16
N SER A 385 -14.43 67.44 1.46
CA SER A 385 -13.87 67.19 0.15
C SER A 385 -12.54 66.46 0.34
N SER A 386 -12.34 65.36 -0.38
CA SER A 386 -11.03 65.05 -0.93
C SER A 386 -11.15 65.02 -2.45
N CYS A 387 -10.86 66.18 -3.03
CA CYS A 387 -10.67 66.46 -4.44
C CYS A 387 -9.53 65.57 -4.99
N THR A 388 -9.59 65.09 -6.23
CA THR A 388 -8.81 65.66 -7.34
C THR A 388 -9.44 65.26 -8.70
N THR A 389 -10.08 66.25 -9.34
CA THR A 389 -10.06 66.62 -10.78
C THR A 389 -9.49 65.59 -11.78
N VAL A 390 -10.12 65.25 -12.91
CA VAL A 390 -10.50 66.16 -14.00
C VAL A 390 -11.74 65.63 -14.75
N ALA A 391 -12.84 66.36 -14.69
CA ALA A 391 -13.91 66.26 -15.67
C ALA A 391 -13.48 67.06 -16.91
N THR A 392 -12.69 66.43 -17.79
CA THR A 392 -12.51 66.94 -19.15
C THR A 392 -13.63 66.35 -20.00
N GLN A 393 -14.32 67.23 -20.71
CA GLN A 393 -15.33 66.93 -21.70
C GLN A 393 -14.78 65.93 -22.74
N ASN A 394 -15.26 64.69 -22.72
CA ASN A 394 -15.07 63.75 -23.83
C ASN A 394 -16.41 63.57 -24.55
N SER A 395 -16.88 64.64 -25.18
CA SER A 395 -17.82 64.51 -26.29
C SER A 395 -17.06 63.80 -27.41
N LEU A 396 -17.21 62.48 -27.54
CA LEU A 396 -16.60 61.74 -28.65
C LEU A 396 -17.03 62.40 -29.96
N SER A 397 -16.08 62.92 -30.73
CA SER A 397 -16.36 63.48 -32.05
C SER A 397 -16.81 62.33 -32.97
N SER A 398 -17.58 62.65 -34.01
CA SER A 398 -18.03 61.62 -34.95
C SER A 398 -16.86 60.90 -35.62
N GLU A 399 -15.75 61.60 -35.83
CA GLU A 399 -14.53 61.07 -36.43
C GLU A 399 -13.79 60.14 -35.45
N GLU A 400 -13.65 60.53 -34.18
CA GLU A 400 -13.05 59.69 -33.13
C GLU A 400 -13.83 58.41 -32.85
N PHE A 401 -15.16 58.44 -32.96
CA PHE A 401 -15.98 57.24 -32.82
C PHE A 401 -15.71 56.26 -33.97
N GLU A 402 -15.71 56.75 -35.21
CA GLU A 402 -15.45 55.90 -36.38
C GLU A 402 -14.04 55.31 -36.30
N ASP A 403 -13.04 56.10 -35.91
CA ASP A 403 -11.66 55.62 -35.70
C ASP A 403 -11.58 54.52 -34.63
N LYS A 404 -12.14 54.76 -33.44
CA LYS A 404 -12.12 53.78 -32.33
C LYS A 404 -12.89 52.51 -32.69
N SER A 405 -14.05 52.64 -33.31
CA SER A 405 -14.84 51.49 -33.76
C SER A 405 -14.15 50.71 -34.88
N GLY A 406 -13.44 51.42 -35.78
CA GLY A 406 -12.61 50.85 -36.84
C GLY A 406 -11.45 50.04 -36.29
N VAL A 407 -10.73 50.56 -35.29
CA VAL A 407 -9.64 49.84 -34.61
C VAL A 407 -10.14 48.56 -33.94
N ILE A 408 -11.27 48.62 -33.22
CA ILE A 408 -11.84 47.44 -32.55
C ILE A 408 -12.32 46.40 -33.57
N ARG A 409 -12.97 46.82 -34.66
CA ARG A 409 -13.34 45.91 -35.76
C ARG A 409 -12.11 45.25 -36.39
N GLN A 410 -11.04 46.01 -36.58
CA GLN A 410 -9.78 45.46 -37.08
C GLN A 410 -9.17 44.46 -36.09
N ARG A 411 -9.19 44.75 -34.78
CA ARG A 411 -8.76 43.81 -33.73
C ARG A 411 -9.56 42.51 -33.79
N ILE A 412 -10.89 42.58 -33.90
CA ILE A 412 -11.76 41.41 -34.04
C ILE A 412 -11.39 40.60 -35.29
N THR A 413 -11.11 41.24 -36.42
CA THR A 413 -10.70 40.52 -37.64
C THR A 413 -9.36 39.81 -37.47
N ARG A 414 -8.38 40.42 -36.79
CA ARG A 414 -7.08 39.81 -36.49
C ARG A 414 -7.23 38.62 -35.55
N LEU A 415 -7.94 38.78 -34.43
CA LEU A 415 -8.17 37.69 -33.48
C LEU A 415 -8.89 36.49 -34.12
N LYS A 416 -9.82 36.74 -35.04
CA LYS A 416 -10.44 35.67 -35.85
C LYS A 416 -9.45 34.98 -36.78
N GLN A 417 -8.55 35.73 -37.42
CA GLN A 417 -7.50 35.15 -38.27
C GLN A 417 -6.50 34.34 -37.45
N ASP A 418 -6.06 34.86 -36.30
CA ASP A 418 -5.13 34.19 -35.39
C ASP A 418 -5.73 32.89 -34.85
N ARG A 419 -7.03 32.90 -34.51
CA ARG A 419 -7.76 31.67 -34.16
C ARG A 419 -7.79 30.64 -35.30
N MET A 420 -7.96 31.08 -36.55
CA MET A 420 -7.93 30.18 -37.71
C MET A 420 -6.52 29.65 -38.01
N ALA A 421 -5.47 30.36 -37.58
CA ALA A 421 -4.09 29.91 -37.69
C ALA A 421 -3.72 28.86 -36.62
N VAL A 422 -4.47 28.79 -35.51
CA VAL A 422 -4.33 27.73 -34.52
C VAL A 422 -4.88 26.42 -35.09
N CYS A 423 -4.02 25.41 -35.20
CA CYS A 423 -4.41 24.07 -35.62
C CYS A 423 -5.26 23.39 -34.53
N ILE A 424 -6.58 23.59 -34.57
CA ILE A 424 -7.52 22.86 -33.72
C ILE A 424 -7.66 21.45 -34.29
N PRO A 425 -7.42 20.40 -33.49
CA PRO A 425 -7.62 19.02 -33.93
C PRO A 425 -9.08 18.84 -34.36
N GLN A 426 -9.30 18.54 -35.64
CA GLN A 426 -10.62 18.11 -36.08
C GLN A 426 -10.91 16.77 -35.41
N GLN A 427 -12.00 16.69 -34.65
CA GLN A 427 -12.50 15.43 -34.13
C GLN A 427 -13.00 14.60 -35.33
N THR A 428 -12.07 13.94 -36.02
CA THR A 428 -12.42 12.95 -37.04
C THR A 428 -13.14 11.82 -36.32
N ARG A 429 -14.48 11.82 -36.41
CA ARG A 429 -15.37 10.69 -36.10
C ARG A 429 -15.16 9.49 -37.05
N THR A 430 -13.96 9.33 -37.58
CA THR A 430 -13.65 8.37 -38.64
C THR A 430 -12.23 7.88 -38.42
N GLY A 431 -12.14 6.70 -37.81
CA GLY A 431 -10.90 5.97 -37.65
C GLY A 431 -10.18 6.25 -36.34
N GLU A 432 -10.69 5.65 -35.26
CA GLU A 432 -9.80 5.05 -34.27
C GLU A 432 -8.82 4.16 -35.05
N GLY A 433 -7.66 4.74 -35.36
CA GLY A 433 -6.57 4.06 -36.03
C GLY A 433 -6.06 2.99 -35.09
N LYS A 434 -6.66 1.80 -35.20
CA LYS A 434 -6.10 0.49 -34.90
C LYS A 434 -4.86 0.57 -34.01
N LEU A 435 -5.05 0.58 -32.70
CA LEU A 435 -4.12 -0.12 -31.82
C LEU A 435 -4.40 -1.61 -32.00
N SER A 436 -4.08 -2.11 -33.20
CA SER A 436 -4.03 -3.52 -33.51
C SER A 436 -2.74 -4.05 -32.90
N PRO A 437 -2.79 -4.97 -31.93
CA PRO A 437 -1.65 -5.83 -31.69
C PRO A 437 -1.71 -6.86 -32.81
N ASP A 438 -0.99 -6.65 -33.91
CA ASP A 438 -0.61 -7.84 -34.65
C ASP A 438 0.78 -7.80 -35.26
N THR A 439 1.48 -8.84 -34.82
CA THR A 439 2.61 -9.56 -35.37
C THR A 439 3.14 -9.12 -36.73
N GLY A 440 4.47 -9.07 -36.78
CA GLY A 440 5.23 -9.09 -38.02
C GLY A 440 4.77 -10.24 -38.92
N THR A 441 4.35 -9.85 -40.12
CA THR A 441 3.98 -10.73 -41.22
C THR A 441 5.21 -11.44 -41.79
N LEU A 442 5.17 -12.77 -41.83
CA LEU A 442 5.65 -13.54 -42.99
C LEU A 442 4.63 -14.63 -43.30
N ALA A 443 3.93 -14.43 -44.43
CA ALA A 443 3.25 -15.37 -45.31
C ALA A 443 2.28 -16.42 -44.67
N GLY A 444 1.02 -16.52 -45.08
CA GLY A 444 0.54 -16.34 -46.44
C GLY A 444 -0.97 -16.21 -46.55
N ALA A 445 -1.32 -15.61 -47.67
CA ALA A 445 -2.65 -15.34 -48.15
C ALA A 445 -3.65 -16.49 -47.93
N ARG A 446 -4.71 -16.19 -47.17
CA ARG A 446 -6.07 -16.45 -47.64
C ARG A 446 -7.08 -15.70 -46.77
N ARG A 447 -7.92 -14.93 -47.49
CA ARG A 447 -9.23 -14.39 -47.10
C ARG A 447 -9.24 -13.03 -46.41
N LEU A 448 -8.89 -12.01 -47.19
CA LEU A 448 -9.87 -10.93 -47.41
C LEU A 448 -11.09 -11.53 -48.11
N SER A 449 -12.20 -11.60 -47.39
CA SER A 449 -13.58 -11.60 -47.90
C SER A 449 -14.47 -11.89 -46.69
N PHE A 450 -14.90 -10.89 -45.91
CA PHE A 450 -16.16 -10.84 -45.13
C PHE A 450 -16.27 -9.47 -44.44
N LEU A 451 -16.24 -8.38 -45.21
CA LEU A 451 -16.93 -7.16 -44.81
C LEU A 451 -18.01 -6.92 -45.86
N SER A 452 -19.21 -7.36 -45.52
CA SER A 452 -20.52 -6.90 -46.01
C SER A 452 -21.54 -8.03 -45.77
N SER A 453 -21.78 -8.36 -44.52
CA SER A 453 -22.97 -9.13 -44.10
C SER A 453 -23.77 -8.17 -43.24
N ASN A 454 -24.79 -7.54 -43.83
CA ASN A 454 -25.78 -6.72 -43.12
C ASN A 454 -26.68 -7.62 -42.24
N ASN A 455 -26.09 -8.45 -41.39
CA ASN A 455 -26.82 -9.31 -40.46
C ASN A 455 -26.74 -8.70 -39.06
N PRO A 456 -27.82 -8.04 -38.57
CA PRO A 456 -27.85 -7.47 -37.22
C PRO A 456 -27.62 -8.51 -36.11
N LYS A 457 -27.72 -9.80 -36.43
CA LYS A 457 -27.43 -10.91 -35.53
C LYS A 457 -25.92 -11.13 -35.30
N GLU A 458 -25.09 -10.97 -36.33
CA GLU A 458 -23.63 -11.14 -36.20
C GLU A 458 -23.01 -9.95 -35.44
N GLU A 459 -23.45 -8.73 -35.75
CA GLU A 459 -23.06 -7.53 -35.00
C GLU A 459 -23.49 -7.61 -33.53
N LYS A 460 -24.71 -8.09 -33.26
CA LYS A 460 -25.19 -8.32 -31.89
C LYS A 460 -24.34 -9.36 -31.16
N THR A 461 -23.91 -10.43 -31.82
CA THR A 461 -23.00 -11.41 -31.19
C THR A 461 -21.62 -10.83 -30.93
N ALA A 462 -21.06 -10.05 -31.87
CA ALA A 462 -19.77 -9.38 -31.69
C ALA A 462 -19.80 -8.40 -30.50
N LEU A 463 -20.85 -7.58 -30.40
CA LEU A 463 -21.05 -6.67 -29.26
C LEU A 463 -21.21 -7.41 -27.92
N MET A 464 -21.84 -8.58 -27.91
CA MET A 464 -21.95 -9.41 -26.70
C MET A 464 -20.59 -9.95 -26.26
N TYR A 465 -19.73 -10.36 -27.20
CA TYR A 465 -18.36 -10.79 -26.88
C TYR A 465 -17.51 -9.63 -26.37
N GLU A 466 -17.58 -8.45 -26.99
CA GLU A 466 -16.89 -7.25 -26.52
C GLU A 466 -17.35 -6.84 -25.12
N LEU A 467 -18.66 -6.91 -24.83
CA LEU A 467 -19.20 -6.59 -23.50
C LEU A 467 -18.69 -7.56 -22.41
N VAL A 468 -18.56 -8.85 -22.74
CA VAL A 468 -17.99 -9.85 -21.82
C VAL A 468 -16.51 -9.55 -21.58
N ASN A 469 -15.75 -9.27 -22.64
CA ASN A 469 -14.33 -8.93 -22.53
C ASN A 469 -14.12 -7.66 -21.68
N VAL A 470 -14.88 -6.59 -21.93
CA VAL A 470 -14.82 -5.36 -21.11
C VAL A 470 -15.19 -5.63 -19.65
N LYS A 471 -16.16 -6.52 -19.38
CA LYS A 471 -16.50 -6.90 -17.99
C LYS A 471 -15.36 -7.64 -17.29
N GLU A 472 -14.65 -8.50 -18.02
CA GLU A 472 -13.47 -9.22 -17.54
C GLU A 472 -12.34 -8.23 -17.25
N GLU A 473 -12.01 -7.33 -18.18
CA GLU A 473 -11.01 -6.28 -17.98
C GLU A 473 -11.35 -5.37 -16.78
N ILE A 474 -12.61 -4.95 -16.63
CA ILE A 474 -13.05 -4.16 -15.46
C ILE A 474 -12.91 -4.97 -14.16
N SER A 475 -13.10 -6.30 -14.21
CA SER A 475 -12.90 -7.15 -13.04
C SER A 475 -11.42 -7.31 -12.68
N GLU A 476 -10.53 -7.43 -13.68
CA GLU A 476 -9.09 -7.47 -13.51
C GLU A 476 -8.54 -6.16 -12.95
N LEU A 477 -8.95 -5.02 -13.51
CA LEU A 477 -8.58 -3.69 -13.03
C LEU A 477 -9.03 -3.46 -11.58
N ARG A 478 -10.23 -3.92 -11.22
CA ARG A 478 -10.69 -3.88 -9.81
C ARG A 478 -9.82 -4.77 -8.91
N GLY A 479 -9.34 -5.91 -9.39
CA GLY A 479 -8.41 -6.77 -8.69
C GLY A 479 -7.05 -6.09 -8.45
N LEU A 480 -6.47 -5.51 -9.51
CA LEU A 480 -5.21 -4.77 -9.45
C LEU A 480 -5.30 -3.56 -8.52
N ASN A 481 -6.41 -2.80 -8.59
CA ASN A 481 -6.62 -1.64 -7.73
C ASN A 481 -6.64 -2.04 -6.24
N ARG A 482 -7.36 -3.12 -5.89
CA ARG A 482 -7.35 -3.67 -4.52
C ARG A 482 -5.97 -4.10 -4.05
N LEU A 483 -5.14 -4.63 -4.95
CA LEU A 483 -3.78 -5.05 -4.63
C LEU A 483 -2.87 -3.83 -4.40
N LYS A 484 -2.96 -2.82 -5.26
CA LYS A 484 -2.26 -1.53 -5.07
C LYS A 484 -2.69 -0.79 -3.81
N GLU A 485 -3.96 -0.83 -3.47
CA GLU A 485 -4.48 -0.30 -2.22
C GLU A 485 -3.86 -1.00 -0.99
N LYS A 486 -3.68 -2.33 -1.05
CA LYS A 486 -3.00 -3.09 0.02
C LYS A 486 -1.51 -2.75 0.11
N GLU A 487 -0.81 -2.66 -1.02
CA GLU A 487 0.59 -2.23 -1.07
C GLU A 487 0.75 -0.83 -0.47
N ARG A 488 -0.09 0.14 -0.87
CA ARG A 488 -0.10 1.50 -0.32
C ARG A 488 -0.25 1.50 1.20
N ARG A 489 -1.25 0.78 1.74
CA ARG A 489 -1.48 0.70 3.19
C ARG A 489 -0.29 0.10 3.92
N SER A 490 0.33 -0.94 3.36
CA SER A 490 1.53 -1.55 3.96
C SER A 490 2.70 -0.56 4.05
N LEU A 491 2.92 0.21 2.98
CA LEU A 491 3.96 1.25 2.94
C LEU A 491 3.65 2.39 3.90
N GLU A 492 2.38 2.79 4.03
CA GLU A 492 1.95 3.79 5.02
C GLU A 492 2.24 3.35 6.46
N PHE A 493 1.94 2.08 6.80
CA PHE A 493 2.28 1.53 8.10
C PHE A 493 3.80 1.52 8.35
N SER A 494 4.60 1.10 7.37
CA SER A 494 6.07 1.13 7.47
C SER A 494 6.60 2.55 7.65
N LEU A 495 6.05 3.52 6.92
CA LEU A 495 6.45 4.93 7.02
C LEU A 495 6.12 5.52 8.39
N VAL A 496 4.94 5.22 8.95
CA VAL A 496 4.58 5.64 10.30
C VAL A 496 5.50 4.99 11.34
N ALA A 497 5.82 3.70 11.18
CA ALA A 497 6.76 3.02 12.07
C ALA A 497 8.15 3.66 12.05
N HIS A 498 8.69 3.99 10.87
CA HIS A 498 9.95 4.71 10.74
C HIS A 498 9.90 6.10 11.38
N ARG A 499 8.82 6.86 11.19
CA ARG A 499 8.66 8.17 11.86
C ARG A 499 8.65 8.06 13.39
N CYS A 500 8.01 7.02 13.93
CA CYS A 500 8.05 6.74 15.37
C CYS A 500 9.46 6.33 15.84
N GLN A 501 10.20 5.59 15.01
CA GLN A 501 11.58 5.22 15.30
C GLN A 501 12.50 6.45 15.28
N ASP A 502 12.35 7.34 14.29
CA ASP A 502 13.11 8.57 14.16
C ASP A 502 12.82 9.54 15.33
N SER A 503 11.56 9.65 15.75
CA SER A 503 11.20 10.48 16.91
C SER A 503 11.77 9.91 18.21
N ALA A 504 11.75 8.59 18.40
CA ALA A 504 12.41 7.93 19.53
C ALA A 504 13.93 8.13 19.50
N ALA A 505 14.57 8.00 18.33
CA ALA A 505 16.01 8.23 18.16
C ALA A 505 16.39 9.69 18.45
N ALA A 506 15.58 10.65 18.01
CA ALA A 506 15.78 12.07 18.30
C ALA A 506 15.64 12.37 19.80
N ALA A 507 14.65 11.77 20.48
CA ALA A 507 14.47 11.90 21.92
C ALA A 507 15.66 11.31 22.70
N MET A 508 16.17 10.14 22.30
CA MET A 508 17.37 9.56 22.89
C MET A 508 18.60 10.44 22.67
N ALA A 509 18.79 10.97 21.46
CA ALA A 509 19.90 11.89 21.18
C ALA A 509 19.81 13.17 22.01
N HIS A 510 18.61 13.70 22.22
CA HIS A 510 18.38 14.86 23.09
C HIS A 510 18.71 14.54 24.55
N SER A 511 18.27 13.38 25.07
CA SER A 511 18.59 12.92 26.43
C SER A 511 20.09 12.80 26.64
N LEU A 512 20.80 12.18 25.68
CA LEU A 512 22.26 12.05 25.75
C LEU A 512 22.98 13.41 25.69
N ARG A 513 22.49 14.35 24.89
CA ARG A 513 23.04 15.72 24.88
C ARG A 513 22.84 16.41 26.22
N ALA A 514 21.65 16.33 26.79
CA ALA A 514 21.35 16.88 28.11
C ALA A 514 22.24 16.25 29.20
N GLU A 515 22.42 14.93 29.20
CA GLU A 515 23.35 14.26 30.13
C GLU A 515 24.81 14.69 29.94
N LEU A 516 25.25 14.93 28.71
CA LEU A 516 26.60 15.43 28.43
C LEU A 516 26.78 16.89 28.86
N GLU A 517 25.73 17.71 28.79
CA GLU A 517 25.72 19.07 29.31
C GLU A 517 25.73 19.07 30.84
N ASP A 518 24.94 18.20 31.49
CA ASP A 518 24.94 18.01 32.94
C ASP A 518 26.32 17.58 33.45
N ARG A 519 26.97 16.62 32.76
CA ARG A 519 28.34 16.20 33.09
C ARG A 519 29.35 17.32 32.89
N ARG A 520 29.20 18.15 31.85
CA ARG A 520 30.08 19.31 31.63
C ARG A 520 29.87 20.38 32.69
N ALA A 521 28.63 20.66 33.09
CA ALA A 521 28.32 21.59 34.17
C ALA A 521 28.85 21.08 35.52
N GLU A 522 28.78 19.78 35.78
CA GLU A 522 29.39 19.18 36.97
C GLU A 522 30.91 19.30 36.96
N GLN A 523 31.56 19.01 35.83
CA GLN A 523 33.00 19.16 35.67
C GLN A 523 33.44 20.62 35.86
N GLN A 524 32.71 21.58 35.28
CA GLN A 524 32.97 23.02 35.48
C GLN A 524 32.82 23.43 36.95
N ARG A 525 31.81 22.92 37.66
CA ARG A 525 31.67 23.15 39.10
C ARG A 525 32.85 22.59 39.90
N ILE A 526 33.33 21.41 39.56
CA ILE A 526 34.51 20.80 40.19
C ILE A 526 35.77 21.63 39.91
N ASP A 527 35.96 22.09 38.67
CA ASP A 527 37.11 22.89 38.27
C ASP A 527 37.08 24.29 38.91
N GLU A 528 35.90 24.90 39.06
CA GLU A 528 35.71 26.14 39.82
C GLU A 528 36.04 25.97 41.31
N ILE A 529 35.62 24.86 41.93
CA ILE A 529 35.95 24.55 43.33
C ILE A 529 37.46 24.38 43.48
N ARG A 530 38.11 23.70 42.52
CA ARG A 530 39.57 23.54 42.48
C ARG A 530 40.29 24.88 42.33
N ALA A 531 39.86 25.73 41.40
CA ALA A 531 40.45 27.06 41.19
C ALA A 531 40.26 27.98 42.42
N LYS A 532 39.11 27.89 43.11
CA LYS A 532 38.87 28.61 44.38
C LYS A 532 39.78 28.11 45.51
N LEU A 533 40.19 26.84 45.48
CA LEU A 533 41.15 26.26 46.43
C LEU A 533 42.60 26.69 46.12
N GLU A 534 42.93 26.86 44.84
CA GLU A 534 44.27 27.28 44.35
C GLU A 534 44.50 28.79 44.49
N SER A 535 43.46 29.64 44.40
CA SER A 535 43.56 31.11 44.46
C SER A 535 43.81 31.70 45.86
N GLY A 536 44.18 30.87 46.85
CA GLY A 536 44.69 31.34 48.14
C GLY A 536 43.75 32.25 48.93
N ALA A 537 42.44 32.19 48.70
CA ALA A 537 41.46 32.85 49.55
C ALA A 537 41.41 32.09 50.89
N GLY A 538 42.09 32.65 51.87
CA GLY A 538 42.34 32.07 53.19
C GLY A 538 41.09 31.41 53.77
N ILE A 539 41.31 30.24 54.35
CA ILE A 539 40.34 29.44 55.10
C ILE A 539 39.45 30.37 55.93
N PRO A 540 38.16 30.52 55.59
CA PRO A 540 37.16 30.74 56.60
C PRO A 540 36.74 29.33 57.00
N GLY A 541 36.87 28.92 58.27
CA GLY A 541 36.10 27.76 58.71
C GLY A 541 34.63 28.05 58.39
N PRO A 542 34.01 27.32 57.44
CA PRO A 542 33.14 26.21 57.79
C PRO A 542 32.98 25.21 56.62
N ARG A 543 33.93 24.30 56.41
CA ARG A 543 33.80 23.20 55.42
C ARG A 543 32.45 22.46 55.56
N ASN A 544 31.96 22.38 56.80
CA ASN A 544 30.66 21.81 57.15
C ASN A 544 29.46 22.61 56.61
N HIS A 545 29.48 23.94 56.50
CA HIS A 545 28.33 24.71 55.96
C HIS A 545 28.22 24.65 54.43
N ALA A 546 29.33 24.51 53.71
CA ALA A 546 29.29 24.28 52.27
C ALA A 546 28.72 22.88 51.96
N ILE A 547 29.23 21.85 52.63
CA ILE A 547 28.74 20.48 52.52
C ILE A 547 27.26 20.38 52.92
N MET A 548 26.83 21.05 54.00
CA MET A 548 25.41 21.06 54.40
C MET A 548 24.50 21.73 53.36
N ARG A 549 24.95 22.80 52.69
CA ARG A 549 24.19 23.44 51.61
C ARG A 549 24.11 22.56 50.37
N GLU A 550 25.19 21.86 50.02
CA GLU A 550 25.21 20.90 48.91
C GLU A 550 24.31 19.71 49.18
N LEU A 551 24.37 19.12 50.38
CA LEU A 551 23.44 18.05 50.79
C LEU A 551 21.99 18.51 50.76
N GLN A 552 21.71 19.75 51.16
CA GLN A 552 20.36 20.30 51.09
C GLN A 552 19.89 20.54 49.65
N ALA A 553 20.78 20.97 48.75
CA ALA A 553 20.49 21.08 47.32
C ALA A 553 20.26 19.72 46.65
N ILE A 554 21.04 18.69 47.03
CA ILE A 554 20.88 17.31 46.57
C ILE A 554 19.56 16.72 47.08
N LEU A 555 19.20 16.95 48.35
CA LEU A 555 17.91 16.51 48.88
C LEU A 555 16.73 17.16 48.15
N GLN A 556 16.84 18.45 47.83
CA GLN A 556 15.82 19.17 47.06
C GLN A 556 15.73 18.65 45.61
N SER A 557 16.86 18.41 44.95
CA SER A 557 16.87 17.87 43.59
C SER A 557 16.31 16.44 43.58
N GLU A 558 16.63 15.61 44.57
CA GLU A 558 16.05 14.28 44.76
C GLU A 558 14.52 14.35 44.97
N GLN A 559 14.04 15.28 45.80
CA GLN A 559 12.60 15.49 46.00
C GLN A 559 11.89 15.98 44.73
N THR A 560 12.54 16.83 43.93
CA THR A 560 11.99 17.27 42.63
C THR A 560 11.94 16.11 41.64
N LEU A 561 12.97 15.25 41.62
CA LEU A 561 13.04 14.08 40.77
C LEU A 561 11.96 13.06 41.17
N LYS A 562 11.79 12.81 42.47
CA LYS A 562 10.71 11.96 43.00
C LYS A 562 9.34 12.46 42.57
N ARG A 563 9.06 13.76 42.68
CA ARG A 563 7.80 14.37 42.20
C ARG A 563 7.60 14.23 40.69
N ARG A 564 8.67 14.38 39.90
CA ARG A 564 8.62 14.17 38.45
C ARG A 564 8.35 12.71 38.10
N VAL A 565 8.99 11.76 38.79
CA VAL A 565 8.77 10.32 38.58
C VAL A 565 7.35 9.90 38.96
N THR A 566 6.80 10.43 40.06
CA THR A 566 5.41 10.15 40.43
C THR A 566 4.44 10.74 39.41
N SER A 567 4.67 11.97 38.96
CA SER A 567 3.84 12.59 37.91
C SER A 567 3.92 11.85 36.57
N LEU A 568 5.11 11.39 36.16
CA LEU A 568 5.27 10.56 34.96
C LEU A 568 4.57 9.20 35.10
N ARG A 569 4.58 8.60 36.30
CA ARG A 569 3.84 7.36 36.58
C ARG A 569 2.34 7.58 36.46
N GLU A 570 1.81 8.64 37.07
CA GLU A 570 0.38 8.99 36.97
C GLU A 570 -0.06 9.29 35.52
N LEU A 571 0.78 10.00 34.75
CA LEU A 571 0.54 10.24 33.32
C LEU A 571 0.57 8.95 32.50
N LEU A 572 1.48 8.02 32.82
CA LEU A 572 1.53 6.73 32.15
C LEU A 572 0.30 5.88 32.51
N ASP A 573 -0.09 5.84 33.77
CA ASP A 573 -1.26 5.07 34.23
C ASP A 573 -2.56 5.62 33.61
N THR A 574 -2.71 6.94 33.54
CA THR A 574 -3.85 7.58 32.84
C THR A 574 -3.84 7.27 31.35
N ALA A 575 -2.72 7.44 30.64
CA ALA A 575 -2.61 7.10 29.22
C ALA A 575 -2.90 5.61 28.94
N MET A 576 -2.46 4.71 29.84
CA MET A 576 -2.74 3.28 29.74
C MET A 576 -4.23 2.97 29.98
N SER A 577 -4.89 3.67 30.91
CA SER A 577 -6.34 3.56 31.11
C SER A 577 -7.14 4.10 29.92
N ASP A 578 -6.75 5.24 29.35
CA ASP A 578 -7.38 5.84 28.17
C ASP A 578 -7.19 4.95 26.93
N GLY A 579 -6.00 4.37 26.77
CA GLY A 579 -5.76 3.37 25.72
C GLY A 579 -6.57 2.09 25.92
N ALA A 580 -6.91 1.71 27.15
CA ALA A 580 -7.76 0.56 27.44
C ALA A 580 -9.25 0.87 27.19
N THR A 581 -9.74 2.06 27.55
CA THR A 581 -11.11 2.50 27.27
C THR A 581 -11.33 2.69 25.77
N GLN A 582 -10.40 3.35 25.06
CA GLN A 582 -10.48 3.51 23.60
C GLN A 582 -10.52 2.16 22.87
N ARG A 583 -9.71 1.18 23.32
CA ARG A 583 -9.76 -0.18 22.75
C ARG A 583 -11.10 -0.88 22.99
N ARG A 584 -11.77 -0.66 24.12
CA ARG A 584 -13.13 -1.20 24.36
C ARG A 584 -14.15 -0.52 23.46
N VAL A 585 -14.16 0.81 23.40
CA VAL A 585 -15.07 1.58 22.55
C VAL A 585 -14.93 1.18 21.09
N ASN A 586 -13.71 1.10 20.56
CA ASN A 586 -13.46 0.65 19.19
C ASN A 586 -13.99 -0.78 18.95
N LYS A 587 -13.84 -1.70 19.90
CA LYS A 587 -14.38 -3.07 19.78
C LYS A 587 -15.90 -3.07 19.71
N GLU A 588 -16.57 -2.26 20.54
CA GLU A 588 -18.03 -2.14 20.54
C GLU A 588 -18.55 -1.47 19.27
N GLU A 589 -17.85 -0.48 18.73
CA GLU A 589 -18.17 0.14 17.44
C GLU A 589 -18.05 -0.84 16.28
N VAL A 590 -16.97 -1.63 16.24
CA VAL A 590 -16.79 -2.69 15.25
C VAL A 590 -17.90 -3.74 15.38
N ALA A 591 -18.26 -4.15 16.60
CA ALA A 591 -19.36 -5.09 16.82
C ALA A 591 -20.70 -4.53 16.32
N ARG A 592 -20.99 -3.25 16.59
CA ARG A 592 -22.18 -2.55 16.08
C ARG A 592 -22.20 -2.50 14.55
N PHE A 593 -21.07 -2.16 13.93
CA PHE A 593 -20.94 -2.14 12.48
C PHE A 593 -21.21 -3.53 11.86
N LEU A 594 -20.59 -4.57 12.41
CA LEU A 594 -20.78 -5.94 11.93
C LEU A 594 -22.24 -6.40 12.07
N PHE A 595 -22.90 -6.04 13.18
CA PHE A 595 -24.31 -6.33 13.39
C PHE A 595 -25.20 -5.64 12.34
N CYS A 596 -24.99 -4.33 12.10
CA CYS A 596 -25.71 -3.57 11.09
C CYS A 596 -25.49 -4.14 9.67
N HIS A 597 -24.24 -4.49 9.35
CA HIS A 597 -23.90 -5.10 8.07
C HIS A 597 -24.60 -6.45 7.88
N ASN A 598 -24.57 -7.32 8.88
CA ASN A 598 -25.25 -8.62 8.83
C ASN A 598 -26.77 -8.47 8.67
N LYS A 599 -27.37 -7.50 9.37
CA LYS A 599 -28.81 -7.19 9.24
C LYS A 599 -29.15 -6.64 7.84
N ALA A 600 -28.31 -5.77 7.29
CA ALA A 600 -28.49 -5.27 5.93
C ALA A 600 -28.34 -6.39 4.89
N MET A 601 -27.38 -7.30 5.07
CA MET A 601 -27.18 -8.44 4.19
C MET A 601 -28.34 -9.43 4.24
N SER A 602 -28.92 -9.69 5.41
CA SER A 602 -30.10 -10.55 5.51
C SER A 602 -31.34 -9.89 4.88
N ALA A 603 -31.53 -8.59 5.07
CA ALA A 603 -32.57 -7.82 4.39
C ALA A 603 -32.43 -7.89 2.85
N CYS A 604 -31.24 -7.63 2.30
CA CYS A 604 -30.95 -7.75 0.87
C CYS A 604 -31.22 -9.16 0.33
N ARG A 605 -30.82 -10.21 1.06
CA ARG A 605 -31.12 -11.60 0.68
C ARG A 605 -32.62 -11.88 0.64
N SER A 606 -33.36 -11.44 1.66
CA SER A 606 -34.82 -11.62 1.69
C SER A 606 -35.53 -10.85 0.58
N ALA A 607 -35.10 -9.62 0.27
CA ALA A 607 -35.64 -8.83 -0.83
C ALA A 607 -35.39 -9.52 -2.18
N ARG A 608 -34.17 -10.03 -2.41
CA ARG A 608 -33.86 -10.82 -3.62
C ARG A 608 -34.74 -12.06 -3.76
N LYS A 609 -34.96 -12.81 -2.68
CA LYS A 609 -35.87 -13.96 -2.70
C LYS A 609 -37.30 -13.55 -3.09
N LYS A 610 -37.82 -12.47 -2.51
CA LYS A 610 -39.14 -11.93 -2.87
C LYS A 610 -39.23 -11.51 -4.34
N HIS A 611 -38.21 -10.84 -4.87
CA HIS A 611 -38.17 -10.46 -6.29
C HIS A 611 -38.10 -11.68 -7.21
N HIS A 612 -37.31 -12.69 -6.85
CA HIS A 612 -37.24 -13.93 -7.61
C HIS A 612 -38.57 -14.68 -7.60
N GLU A 613 -39.25 -14.76 -6.46
CA GLU A 613 -40.60 -15.34 -6.36
C GLU A 613 -41.64 -14.56 -7.19
N GLN A 614 -41.54 -13.23 -7.26
CA GLN A 614 -42.40 -12.40 -8.10
C GLN A 614 -42.15 -12.67 -9.59
N LEU A 615 -40.89 -12.71 -10.03
CA LEU A 615 -40.52 -13.03 -11.41
C LEU A 615 -41.00 -14.42 -11.79
N TRP A 616 -40.77 -15.42 -10.92
CA TRP A 616 -41.21 -16.80 -11.15
C TRP A 616 -42.74 -16.89 -11.33
N ARG A 617 -43.53 -16.14 -10.54
CA ARG A 617 -45.00 -16.09 -10.72
C ARG A 617 -45.40 -15.49 -12.07
N ILE A 618 -44.75 -14.40 -12.49
CA ILE A 618 -45.04 -13.75 -13.77
C ILE A 618 -44.64 -14.66 -14.94
N GLU A 619 -43.47 -15.28 -14.88
CA GLU A 619 -43.01 -16.26 -15.86
C GLU A 619 -43.99 -17.44 -15.97
N ARG A 620 -44.45 -17.99 -14.84
CA ARG A 620 -45.46 -19.05 -14.82
C ARG A 620 -46.78 -18.63 -15.45
N GLN A 621 -47.22 -17.39 -15.22
CA GLN A 621 -48.41 -16.82 -15.85
C GLN A 621 -48.22 -16.63 -17.36
N MET A 622 -47.05 -16.15 -17.79
CA MET A 622 -46.70 -15.98 -19.20
C MET A 622 -46.64 -17.32 -19.94
N THR A 623 -46.03 -18.35 -19.35
CA THR A 623 -46.01 -19.70 -19.94
C THR A 623 -47.42 -20.27 -20.06
N ALA A 624 -48.27 -20.11 -19.05
CA ALA A 624 -49.65 -20.58 -19.11
C ALA A 624 -50.49 -19.82 -20.14
N MET A 625 -50.25 -18.52 -20.33
CA MET A 625 -50.86 -17.73 -21.40
C MET A 625 -50.39 -18.20 -22.77
N GLN A 626 -49.09 -18.45 -22.92
CA GLN A 626 -48.51 -18.93 -24.16
C GLN A 626 -49.06 -20.32 -24.55
N GLU A 627 -49.15 -21.26 -23.61
CA GLU A 627 -49.76 -22.57 -23.83
C GLU A 627 -51.23 -22.46 -24.31
N ARG A 628 -52.00 -21.51 -23.76
CA ARG A 628 -53.38 -21.23 -24.20
C ARG A 628 -53.42 -20.67 -25.62
N HIS A 629 -52.54 -19.71 -25.94
CA HIS A 629 -52.46 -19.15 -27.28
C HIS A 629 -52.03 -20.20 -28.32
N GLU A 630 -51.07 -21.06 -27.97
CA GLU A 630 -50.63 -22.18 -28.82
C GLU A 630 -51.77 -23.18 -29.06
N SER A 631 -52.56 -23.49 -28.02
CA SER A 631 -53.74 -24.35 -28.14
C SER A 631 -54.81 -23.75 -29.07
N GLN A 632 -55.09 -22.45 -28.93
CA GLN A 632 -56.03 -21.73 -29.80
C GLN A 632 -55.54 -21.69 -31.27
N LEU A 633 -54.25 -21.46 -31.48
CA LEU A 633 -53.65 -21.49 -32.82
C LEU A 633 -53.74 -22.89 -33.45
N ALA A 634 -53.55 -23.95 -32.65
CA ALA A 634 -53.71 -25.32 -33.13
C ALA A 634 -55.17 -25.61 -33.54
N GLU A 635 -56.16 -25.18 -32.73
CA GLU A 635 -57.59 -25.33 -33.06
C GLU A 635 -57.99 -24.52 -34.31
N LEU A 636 -57.47 -23.30 -34.47
CA LEU A 636 -57.70 -22.51 -35.68
C LEU A 636 -57.06 -23.14 -36.92
N LYS A 637 -55.89 -23.77 -36.78
CA LYS A 637 -55.26 -24.51 -37.89
C LYS A 637 -56.08 -25.75 -38.28
N THR A 638 -56.54 -26.54 -37.33
CA THR A 638 -57.34 -27.73 -37.63
C THR A 638 -58.69 -27.37 -38.25
N THR A 639 -59.33 -26.27 -37.81
CA THR A 639 -60.56 -25.77 -38.44
C THR A 639 -60.31 -25.25 -39.86
N LEU A 640 -59.17 -24.59 -40.11
CA LEU A 640 -58.78 -24.13 -41.44
C LEU A 640 -58.52 -25.32 -42.38
N GLU A 641 -57.75 -26.32 -41.96
CA GLU A 641 -57.52 -27.56 -42.71
C GLU A 641 -58.83 -28.29 -43.03
N ALA A 642 -59.76 -28.36 -42.07
CA ALA A 642 -61.08 -28.95 -42.29
C ALA A 642 -61.93 -28.17 -43.31
N LEU A 643 -61.79 -26.84 -43.36
CA LEU A 643 -62.45 -26.00 -44.37
C LEU A 643 -61.79 -26.11 -45.74
N GLU A 644 -60.46 -26.23 -45.79
CA GLU A 644 -59.71 -26.48 -47.03
C GLU A 644 -60.12 -27.82 -47.65
N TRP A 645 -60.22 -28.88 -46.85
CA TRP A 645 -60.69 -30.18 -47.31
C TRP A 645 -62.11 -30.12 -47.90
N LYS A 646 -63.04 -29.43 -47.23
CA LYS A 646 -64.41 -29.20 -47.75
C LYS A 646 -64.44 -28.39 -49.05
N LYS A 647 -63.51 -27.45 -49.21
CA LYS A 647 -63.39 -26.66 -50.44
C LYS A 647 -62.87 -27.51 -51.59
N GLU A 648 -61.87 -28.36 -51.34
CA GLU A 648 -61.35 -29.30 -52.36
C GLU A 648 -62.43 -30.29 -52.81
N GLU A 649 -63.27 -30.77 -51.88
CA GLU A 649 -64.39 -31.68 -52.16
C GLU A 649 -65.53 -31.03 -52.97
N THR A 650 -65.67 -29.69 -52.95
CA THR A 650 -66.70 -28.97 -53.72
C THR A 650 -66.23 -28.47 -55.09
N VAL A 651 -64.92 -28.58 -55.37
CA VAL A 651 -64.29 -28.19 -56.65
C VAL A 651 -64.07 -29.40 -57.58
N LEU A 652 -64.08 -30.62 -57.04
CA LEU A 652 -64.18 -31.89 -57.79
C LEU A 652 -65.64 -32.22 -58.10
#